data_AF-A0AAD4RVS2-F1
#
_entry.id   AF-A0AAD4RVS2-F1
#
_cell.length_a   1.000
_cell.length_b   1.000
_cell.length_c   1.000
_cell.angle_alpha   90.00
_cell.angle_beta   90.00
_cell.angle_gamma   90.00
#
_symmetry.space_group_name_H-M   'P 1'
#
loop_
_entity.id
_entity.type
_entity.pdbx_description
1 polymer ?
#
loop_
_entity_poly.entity_id
_entity_poly.type
_entity_poly.pdbx_seq_one_letter_code
_entity_poly.pdbx_strand_id
1 'polypeptide(L)'
;MEMKALKVLSFILYLSSLYFLSLAVFTPIDNYLIDCGGSDDNPIVVDNRNFIGDASNLGSAFVSPTPKILLKNPNPSPGLSPLYHTARVFTKVSNYKFQIKKKGLNLVRLHFFPFTSQNYDLKNGLFDVLVNGFLSLNSFSTKDTTTVELKEFIVKPKDDKVEILFKPMGKSGFGFVNAIEVFSAPDDLIKDEGAKYVSSSTVEAFQKGFLSSNILEVVHRINVGGLKKITPFNDTLWRTWIPDEEYLTLKDAAVSRSRNGPANYKDGEATREIAPDYVYNTAQEMNTKNTIENVNFNITWRLPVNPGTSDKYLVRMHFCDFVSMGRYQLYFDVYLNGNSAVRNLDLSAKTAPDLAVPYYIDFVVDSDHLDSVHASVGKSDMSTPTNVNAILNGLEIMKMINETALNLTGGSSKINVKVLVGSIAGGFVFLSFVILAIFFLLKRRNKERKLKPAETWSSLPVYAGNSSSKVSEGTITAGSRSPYTNANLALKISFSEVQFATNNFDKKLIIGSGGFGMVYKGVLRDNTEVAVKRGGRSSGQGLPEFQTEIMVLSKIRHRHLVSLVGYCEEQSEMILVYEFMEKGPLKNHLYGSGLPPLTWKQRLEICIGSARGLHYLHTGSAQGIIHRDVKSTNILLDENYVAKVADFGLSRSGPCLDETHVSTGVKGSFGYLDPEYFRLQKLTDKSDVYSFGVVLFEVLCARPAIDPQLSRDQMNLAEWAILWQKKGLLEQIIDPQLVGKIDLKSLKKYGDTAEKCLSDYGVDRPSMGDVLWNLEYALQLQEKGVEREPHEDSIKDATDLPLLRAIPRISSIQSSDQDNEDGRSDITTSGVFSQLITSDGR
;
A
#
# COMPACT_ATOMS: atom_id res chain seq x y z
N MET A 1 24.90 -75.08 -13.34
CA MET A 1 24.50 -74.48 -12.04
C MET A 1 23.76 -73.15 -12.25
N GLU A 2 24.00 -72.47 -13.39
CA GLU A 2 23.60 -71.09 -13.66
C GLU A 2 22.10 -70.83 -13.49
N MET A 3 21.21 -71.77 -13.80
CA MET A 3 19.76 -71.52 -13.72
C MET A 3 19.24 -71.28 -12.30
N LYS A 4 19.99 -71.64 -11.25
CA LYS A 4 19.73 -71.17 -9.86
C LYS A 4 20.36 -69.79 -9.63
N ALA A 5 21.60 -69.56 -10.07
CA ALA A 5 22.28 -68.27 -9.94
C ALA A 5 21.51 -67.13 -10.63
N LEU A 6 20.97 -67.36 -11.83
CA LEU A 6 20.21 -66.35 -12.57
C LEU A 6 18.88 -66.00 -11.88
N LYS A 7 18.22 -66.96 -11.23
CA LYS A 7 17.02 -66.70 -10.42
C LYS A 7 17.36 -65.95 -9.12
N VAL A 8 18.48 -66.26 -8.48
CA VAL A 8 18.97 -65.51 -7.31
C VAL A 8 19.38 -64.09 -7.71
N LEU A 9 20.08 -63.90 -8.83
CA LEU A 9 20.44 -62.58 -9.34
C LEU A 9 19.19 -61.77 -9.73
N SER A 10 18.20 -62.40 -10.38
CA SER A 10 16.91 -61.80 -10.69
C SER A 10 16.13 -61.41 -9.43
N PHE A 11 16.13 -62.24 -8.39
CA PHE A 11 15.50 -61.95 -7.09
C PHE A 11 16.24 -60.85 -6.31
N ILE A 12 17.57 -60.82 -6.34
CA ILE A 12 18.39 -59.74 -5.78
C ILE A 12 18.16 -58.44 -6.55
N LEU A 13 18.06 -58.49 -7.88
CA LEU A 13 17.71 -57.32 -8.70
C LEU A 13 16.29 -56.82 -8.37
N TYR A 14 15.33 -57.72 -8.13
CA TYR A 14 13.96 -57.36 -7.75
C TYR A 14 13.87 -56.81 -6.31
N LEU A 15 14.65 -57.35 -5.36
CA LEU A 15 14.82 -56.73 -4.04
C LEU A 15 15.50 -55.37 -4.18
N SER A 16 16.53 -55.24 -5.02
CA SER A 16 17.22 -53.96 -5.22
C SER A 16 16.30 -52.93 -5.88
N SER A 17 15.42 -53.32 -6.81
CA SER A 17 14.44 -52.40 -7.39
C SER A 17 13.35 -52.03 -6.39
N LEU A 18 12.97 -52.92 -5.46
CA LEU A 18 12.11 -52.57 -4.33
C LEU A 18 12.79 -51.59 -3.35
N TYR A 19 14.11 -51.74 -3.11
CA TYR A 19 14.91 -50.76 -2.34
C TYR A 19 15.13 -49.43 -3.10
N PHE A 20 15.25 -49.44 -4.43
CA PHE A 20 15.30 -48.22 -5.25
C PHE A 20 13.92 -47.57 -5.44
N LEU A 21 12.83 -48.32 -5.27
CA LEU A 21 11.47 -47.77 -5.18
C LEU A 21 11.18 -47.16 -3.79
N SER A 22 11.96 -47.49 -2.75
CA SER A 22 12.00 -46.72 -1.50
C SER A 22 12.91 -45.48 -1.59
N LEU A 23 12.69 -44.64 -2.62
CA LEU A 23 12.85 -43.20 -2.42
C LEU A 23 11.84 -42.82 -1.34
N ALA A 24 12.33 -42.46 -0.15
CA ALA A 24 11.49 -42.34 1.04
C ALA A 24 10.47 -41.20 0.89
N VAL A 25 9.25 -41.54 0.46
CA VAL A 25 8.10 -40.65 0.55
C VAL A 25 7.79 -40.49 2.03
N PHE A 26 7.93 -39.25 2.54
CA PHE A 26 7.68 -38.94 3.94
C PHE A 26 6.28 -39.43 4.35
N THR A 27 6.25 -40.32 5.34
CA THR A 27 5.02 -40.95 5.84
C THR A 27 4.75 -40.42 7.24
N PRO A 28 3.76 -39.52 7.43
CA PRO A 28 3.47 -38.93 8.73
C PRO A 28 2.86 -39.94 9.71
N ILE A 29 3.20 -39.80 10.99
CA ILE A 29 2.78 -40.71 12.08
C ILE A 29 1.30 -40.54 12.43
N ASP A 30 0.85 -39.28 12.48
CA ASP A 30 -0.55 -38.90 12.51
C ASP A 30 -0.93 -38.39 11.13
N ASN A 31 -2.03 -38.90 10.56
CA ASN A 31 -2.46 -38.59 9.21
C ASN A 31 -4.00 -38.63 9.13
N TYR A 32 -4.63 -37.47 9.30
CA TYR A 32 -6.07 -37.28 9.28
C TYR A 32 -6.46 -36.53 8.02
N LEU A 33 -6.94 -37.26 7.00
CA LEU A 33 -7.43 -36.71 5.74
C LEU A 33 -8.94 -36.87 5.69
N ILE A 34 -9.66 -35.76 5.68
CA ILE A 34 -11.09 -35.71 5.95
C ILE A 34 -11.84 -35.04 4.79
N ASP A 35 -12.80 -35.77 4.19
CA ASP A 35 -13.79 -35.23 3.25
C ASP A 35 -15.00 -34.71 4.04
N CYS A 36 -15.27 -33.41 3.97
CA CYS A 36 -16.28 -32.77 4.80
C CYS A 36 -17.64 -32.72 4.08
N GLY A 37 -18.61 -33.46 4.61
CA GLY A 37 -19.88 -33.75 3.95
C GLY A 37 -19.94 -35.15 3.33
N GLY A 38 -18.82 -35.88 3.26
CA GLY A 38 -18.75 -37.27 2.81
C GLY A 38 -19.55 -38.22 3.69
N SER A 39 -20.52 -38.91 3.09
CA SER A 39 -21.44 -39.85 3.74
C SER A 39 -20.93 -41.29 3.86
N ASP A 40 -19.95 -41.66 3.05
CA ASP A 40 -19.65 -43.05 2.77
C ASP A 40 -18.47 -43.54 3.64
N ASP A 41 -18.54 -44.78 4.14
CA ASP A 41 -17.42 -45.41 4.87
C ASP A 41 -16.22 -45.76 3.93
N ASN A 42 -16.39 -45.63 2.60
CA ASN A 42 -15.34 -45.82 1.59
C ASN A 42 -14.55 -44.52 1.38
N PRO A 43 -13.22 -44.49 1.55
CA PRO A 43 -12.42 -43.28 1.33
C PRO A 43 -12.37 -42.83 -0.14
N ILE A 44 -12.38 -41.52 -0.37
CA ILE A 44 -12.10 -40.91 -1.68
C ILE A 44 -10.58 -40.88 -1.87
N VAL A 45 -10.09 -41.37 -3.02
CA VAL A 45 -8.66 -41.32 -3.36
C VAL A 45 -8.37 -40.08 -4.22
N VAL A 46 -7.50 -39.19 -3.74
CA VAL A 46 -7.03 -37.98 -4.45
C VAL A 46 -5.52 -37.89 -4.34
N ASP A 47 -4.81 -37.82 -5.47
CA ASP A 47 -3.34 -37.78 -5.54
C ASP A 47 -2.64 -38.93 -4.77
N ASN A 48 -3.22 -40.14 -4.84
CA ASN A 48 -2.84 -41.34 -4.06
C ASN A 48 -3.04 -41.22 -2.53
N ARG A 49 -3.85 -40.27 -2.07
CA ARG A 49 -4.16 -40.04 -0.65
C ARG A 49 -5.63 -40.34 -0.35
N ASN A 50 -5.91 -41.00 0.76
CA ASN A 50 -7.24 -41.52 1.10
C ASN A 50 -7.97 -40.59 2.08
N PHE A 51 -9.00 -39.88 1.62
CA PHE A 51 -9.83 -38.98 2.42
C PHE A 51 -11.08 -39.70 2.94
N ILE A 52 -11.32 -39.62 4.25
CA ILE A 52 -12.43 -40.30 4.94
C ILE A 52 -13.58 -39.31 5.14
N GLY A 53 -14.81 -39.69 4.75
CA GLY A 53 -15.98 -38.84 4.91
C GLY A 53 -16.29 -38.54 6.39
N ASP A 54 -16.47 -37.27 6.75
CA ASP A 54 -16.68 -36.86 8.15
C ASP A 54 -18.07 -37.19 8.74
N ALA A 55 -18.95 -37.80 7.93
CA ALA A 55 -20.20 -38.38 8.39
C ALA A 55 -20.18 -39.91 8.51
N SER A 56 -19.13 -40.57 7.99
CA SER A 56 -18.83 -41.99 8.20
C SER A 56 -18.72 -42.34 9.69
N ASN A 57 -18.77 -43.62 10.01
CA ASN A 57 -18.64 -44.08 11.40
C ASN A 57 -17.30 -43.62 12.01
N LEU A 58 -16.21 -43.74 11.25
CA LEU A 58 -14.86 -43.37 11.67
C LEU A 58 -14.67 -41.85 11.73
N GLY A 59 -15.12 -41.12 10.70
CA GLY A 59 -14.96 -39.67 10.60
C GLY A 59 -15.81 -38.89 11.61
N SER A 60 -16.96 -39.43 12.00
CA SER A 60 -17.86 -38.79 12.97
C SER A 60 -17.26 -38.65 14.38
N ALA A 61 -16.27 -39.46 14.73
CA ALA A 61 -15.57 -39.41 16.02
C ALA A 61 -14.75 -38.13 16.22
N PHE A 62 -14.37 -37.44 15.14
CA PHE A 62 -13.59 -36.20 15.21
C PHE A 62 -14.45 -34.95 15.41
N VAL A 63 -15.76 -34.99 15.19
CA VAL A 63 -16.62 -33.79 15.08
C VAL A 63 -17.53 -33.59 16.30
N SER A 64 -17.72 -32.35 16.74
CA SER A 64 -18.72 -32.01 17.76
C SER A 64 -20.13 -32.51 17.39
N PRO A 65 -20.95 -32.96 18.36
CA PRO A 65 -22.34 -33.37 18.15
C PRO A 65 -23.27 -32.15 17.95
N THR A 66 -23.05 -31.42 16.86
CA THR A 66 -23.90 -30.33 16.35
C THR A 66 -24.73 -30.81 15.15
N PRO A 67 -25.87 -30.16 14.80
CA PRO A 67 -26.73 -30.60 13.71
C PRO A 67 -25.95 -30.62 12.37
N LYS A 68 -25.78 -31.82 11.82
CA LYS A 68 -25.01 -32.06 10.58
C LYS A 68 -25.82 -31.53 9.38
N ILE A 69 -25.35 -30.45 8.75
CA ILE A 69 -25.81 -30.04 7.41
C ILE A 69 -24.72 -30.46 6.43
N LEU A 70 -25.05 -31.45 5.60
CA LEU A 70 -24.18 -32.00 4.57
C LEU A 70 -24.72 -31.54 3.22
N LEU A 71 -23.86 -30.92 2.41
CA LEU A 71 -24.19 -30.48 1.07
C LEU A 71 -23.36 -31.24 0.06
N LYS A 72 -24.01 -31.62 -1.04
CA LYS A 72 -23.37 -32.16 -2.24
C LYS A 72 -23.59 -31.16 -3.38
N ASN A 73 -22.55 -30.90 -4.15
CA ASN A 73 -22.62 -30.02 -5.31
C ASN A 73 -23.50 -30.69 -6.38
N PRO A 74 -24.61 -30.05 -6.82
CA PRO A 74 -25.49 -30.63 -7.83
C PRO A 74 -24.87 -30.63 -9.24
N ASN A 75 -23.97 -29.69 -9.53
CA ASN A 75 -23.37 -29.46 -10.84
C ASN A 75 -21.85 -29.21 -10.71
N PRO A 76 -21.04 -30.24 -10.37
CA PRO A 76 -19.59 -30.10 -10.31
C PRO A 76 -19.00 -29.81 -11.69
N SER A 77 -18.06 -28.88 -11.77
CA SER A 77 -17.39 -28.49 -13.02
C SER A 77 -16.53 -29.64 -13.56
N PRO A 78 -16.46 -29.86 -14.90
CA PRO A 78 -15.59 -30.87 -15.48
C PRO A 78 -14.11 -30.64 -15.08
N GLY A 79 -13.50 -31.66 -14.47
CA GLY A 79 -12.11 -31.59 -13.97
C GLY A 79 -11.94 -31.06 -12.54
N LEU A 80 -13.03 -30.69 -11.85
CA LEU A 80 -13.00 -30.45 -10.40
C LEU A 80 -12.64 -31.75 -9.65
N SER A 81 -11.79 -31.66 -8.63
CA SER A 81 -11.45 -32.83 -7.81
C SER A 81 -12.65 -33.25 -6.95
N PRO A 82 -12.91 -34.56 -6.75
CA PRO A 82 -14.01 -35.05 -5.92
C PRO A 82 -14.07 -34.45 -4.50
N LEU A 83 -12.91 -34.04 -3.96
CA LEU A 83 -12.76 -33.37 -2.66
C LEU A 83 -13.53 -32.04 -2.52
N TYR A 84 -14.03 -31.49 -3.64
CA TYR A 84 -14.81 -30.25 -3.68
C TYR A 84 -16.26 -30.48 -4.15
N HIS A 85 -16.68 -31.74 -4.28
CA HIS A 85 -18.08 -32.10 -4.58
C HIS A 85 -18.97 -32.13 -3.33
N THR A 86 -18.37 -32.02 -2.16
CA THR A 86 -18.97 -32.11 -0.83
C THR A 86 -18.59 -30.88 0.00
N ALA A 87 -19.47 -30.51 0.93
CA ALA A 87 -19.18 -29.53 1.98
C ALA A 87 -19.99 -29.85 3.24
N ARG A 88 -19.40 -29.62 4.42
CA ARG A 88 -20.13 -29.53 5.68
C ARG A 88 -20.43 -28.07 5.99
N VAL A 89 -21.66 -27.78 6.40
CA VAL A 89 -22.10 -26.45 6.85
C VAL A 89 -22.36 -26.44 8.36
N PHE A 90 -21.87 -25.41 9.02
CA PHE A 90 -22.06 -25.14 10.44
C PHE A 90 -22.95 -23.91 10.62
N THR A 91 -24.11 -24.07 11.26
CA THR A 91 -25.01 -22.95 11.66
C THR A 91 -24.85 -22.58 13.15
N LYS A 92 -23.96 -23.28 13.85
CA LYS A 92 -23.58 -23.06 15.26
C LYS A 92 -22.10 -23.34 15.43
N VAL A 93 -21.50 -22.73 16.45
CA VAL A 93 -20.10 -22.98 16.82
C VAL A 93 -19.87 -24.49 16.98
N SER A 94 -18.93 -25.03 16.20
CA SER A 94 -18.66 -26.47 16.05
C SER A 94 -17.15 -26.70 15.94
N ASN A 95 -16.64 -27.84 16.39
CA ASN A 95 -15.20 -28.15 16.28
C ASN A 95 -14.91 -29.56 15.72
N TYR A 96 -13.71 -29.68 15.16
CA TYR A 96 -13.02 -30.95 14.94
C TYR A 96 -11.92 -31.11 16.00
N LYS A 97 -11.68 -32.34 16.46
CA LYS A 97 -10.65 -32.68 17.44
C LYS A 97 -9.89 -33.93 16.99
N PHE A 98 -8.62 -33.75 16.70
CA PHE A 98 -7.69 -34.81 16.32
C PHE A 98 -6.76 -35.08 17.51
N GLN A 99 -6.55 -36.35 17.86
CA GLN A 99 -5.57 -36.74 18.88
C GLN A 99 -4.21 -36.91 18.19
N ILE A 100 -3.14 -36.38 18.76
CA ILE A 100 -1.80 -36.40 18.17
C ILE A 100 -0.91 -37.37 18.94
N LYS A 101 -0.31 -38.34 18.26
CA LYS A 101 0.64 -39.30 18.85
C LYS A 101 2.06 -38.75 18.83
N LYS A 102 2.44 -38.04 17.76
CA LYS A 102 3.77 -37.46 17.62
C LYS A 102 3.79 -36.02 18.15
N LYS A 103 4.31 -35.85 19.36
CA LYS A 103 4.72 -34.53 19.88
C LYS A 103 5.74 -33.90 18.93
N GLY A 104 5.38 -32.76 18.34
CA GLY A 104 6.15 -32.17 17.25
C GLY A 104 5.34 -31.17 16.43
N LEU A 105 5.92 -30.73 15.31
CA LEU A 105 5.20 -29.90 14.33
C LEU A 105 4.11 -30.72 13.62
N ASN A 106 2.98 -30.07 13.32
CA ASN A 106 1.89 -30.63 12.54
C ASN A 106 1.46 -29.62 11.46
N LEU A 107 1.08 -30.11 10.29
CA LEU A 107 0.49 -29.34 9.20
C LEU A 107 -1.03 -29.47 9.27
N VAL A 108 -1.74 -28.35 9.17
CA VAL A 108 -3.20 -28.26 9.12
C VAL A 108 -3.60 -27.56 7.82
N ARG A 109 -4.42 -28.18 6.99
CA ARG A 109 -4.98 -27.59 5.77
C ARG A 109 -6.49 -27.55 5.82
N LEU A 110 -7.06 -26.42 5.41
CA LEU A 110 -8.50 -26.21 5.25
C LEU A 110 -8.80 -25.89 3.79
N HIS A 111 -9.77 -26.60 3.23
CA HIS A 111 -10.13 -26.53 1.82
C HIS A 111 -11.52 -25.89 1.67
N PHE A 112 -11.59 -24.81 0.89
CA PHE A 112 -12.83 -24.08 0.63
C PHE A 112 -13.08 -23.94 -0.88
N PHE A 113 -14.24 -24.40 -1.33
CA PHE A 113 -14.76 -24.24 -2.68
C PHE A 113 -16.28 -24.00 -2.61
N PRO A 114 -16.76 -22.78 -2.90
CA PRO A 114 -18.16 -22.44 -2.73
C PRO A 114 -19.02 -22.94 -3.90
N PHE A 115 -20.13 -23.59 -3.58
CA PHE A 115 -21.17 -23.97 -4.52
C PHE A 115 -22.57 -23.71 -3.93
N THR A 116 -23.59 -23.61 -4.77
CA THR A 116 -24.98 -23.51 -4.32
C THR A 116 -25.60 -24.90 -4.23
N SER A 117 -26.19 -25.26 -3.09
CA SER A 117 -26.91 -26.52 -2.92
C SER A 117 -28.00 -26.40 -1.85
N GLN A 118 -29.16 -27.02 -2.08
CA GLN A 118 -30.36 -26.87 -1.25
C GLN A 118 -30.70 -25.38 -1.05
N ASN A 119 -30.85 -24.92 0.20
CA ASN A 119 -31.12 -23.52 0.55
C ASN A 119 -29.85 -22.71 0.88
N TYR A 120 -28.65 -23.24 0.57
CA TYR A 120 -27.37 -22.63 0.91
C TYR A 120 -26.57 -22.29 -0.34
N ASP A 121 -26.33 -21.01 -0.57
CA ASP A 121 -25.27 -20.53 -1.45
C ASP A 121 -24.01 -20.26 -0.62
N LEU A 122 -23.05 -21.19 -0.67
CA LEU A 122 -21.85 -21.21 0.19
C LEU A 122 -21.00 -19.94 0.06
N LYS A 123 -21.11 -19.21 -1.05
CA LYS A 123 -20.46 -17.91 -1.26
C LYS A 123 -20.77 -16.89 -0.15
N ASN A 124 -21.95 -16.98 0.46
CA ASN A 124 -22.40 -16.05 1.50
C ASN A 124 -21.99 -16.49 2.92
N GLY A 125 -21.27 -17.61 3.07
CA GLY A 125 -20.77 -18.07 4.36
C GLY A 125 -19.81 -17.04 4.96
N LEU A 126 -20.06 -16.63 6.21
CA LEU A 126 -19.22 -15.65 6.92
C LEU A 126 -18.92 -16.18 8.31
N PHE A 127 -17.65 -16.47 8.60
CA PHE A 127 -17.26 -17.18 9.82
C PHE A 127 -15.81 -16.92 10.24
N ASP A 128 -15.54 -17.07 11.53
CA ASP A 128 -14.17 -17.24 12.02
C ASP A 128 -13.78 -18.73 11.99
N VAL A 129 -12.48 -19.00 11.84
CA VAL A 129 -11.88 -20.29 12.17
C VAL A 129 -10.74 -20.09 13.17
N LEU A 130 -10.79 -20.83 14.27
CA LEU A 130 -9.74 -20.83 15.28
C LEU A 130 -9.04 -22.19 15.29
N VAL A 131 -7.71 -22.22 15.18
CA VAL A 131 -6.90 -23.44 15.30
C VAL A 131 -6.16 -23.41 16.64
N ASN A 132 -6.36 -24.42 17.48
CA ASN A 132 -5.85 -24.48 18.86
C ASN A 132 -6.14 -23.22 19.71
N GLY A 133 -7.24 -22.51 19.42
CA GLY A 133 -7.64 -21.27 20.09
C GLY A 133 -7.13 -19.97 19.46
N PHE A 134 -6.15 -20.04 18.55
CA PHE A 134 -5.65 -18.88 17.81
C PHE A 134 -6.65 -18.49 16.71
N LEU A 135 -6.97 -17.21 16.56
CA LEU A 135 -7.82 -16.71 15.48
C LEU A 135 -7.10 -16.74 14.13
N SER A 136 -7.17 -17.90 13.46
CA SER A 136 -6.44 -18.19 12.22
C SER A 136 -7.11 -17.61 10.98
N LEU A 137 -8.44 -17.57 10.95
CA LEU A 137 -9.23 -16.88 9.94
C LEU A 137 -10.28 -16.01 10.66
N ASN A 138 -10.30 -14.71 10.37
CA ASN A 138 -11.23 -13.73 10.94
C ASN A 138 -12.21 -13.27 9.84
N SER A 139 -13.51 -13.32 10.12
CA SER A 139 -14.57 -12.82 9.22
C SER A 139 -14.43 -13.34 7.78
N PHE A 140 -14.06 -14.62 7.65
CA PHE A 140 -13.72 -15.25 6.38
C PHE A 140 -14.97 -15.54 5.54
N SER A 141 -14.84 -15.26 4.24
CA SER A 141 -15.82 -15.48 3.18
C SER A 141 -15.03 -15.69 1.88
N THR A 142 -15.37 -16.72 1.11
CA THR A 142 -14.70 -17.02 -0.17
C THR A 142 -14.95 -15.90 -1.18
N LYS A 143 -13.88 -15.35 -1.78
CA LYS A 143 -13.96 -14.18 -2.66
C LYS A 143 -14.32 -14.56 -4.10
N ASP A 144 -13.80 -15.69 -4.56
CA ASP A 144 -14.02 -16.23 -5.90
C ASP A 144 -14.93 -17.47 -5.85
N THR A 145 -15.65 -17.72 -6.94
CA THR A 145 -16.49 -18.89 -7.17
C THR A 145 -15.91 -19.88 -8.19
N THR A 146 -14.72 -19.60 -8.74
CA THR A 146 -14.09 -20.40 -9.80
C THR A 146 -12.81 -21.12 -9.36
N THR A 147 -12.11 -20.60 -8.35
CA THR A 147 -10.91 -21.22 -7.76
C THR A 147 -11.16 -21.85 -6.39
N VAL A 148 -10.25 -22.74 -5.99
CA VAL A 148 -10.23 -23.34 -4.65
C VAL A 148 -9.36 -22.47 -3.74
N GLU A 149 -9.91 -22.02 -2.61
CA GLU A 149 -9.13 -21.38 -1.56
C GLU A 149 -8.59 -22.46 -0.60
N LEU A 150 -7.28 -22.69 -0.65
CA LEU A 150 -6.54 -23.57 0.27
C LEU A 150 -5.85 -22.73 1.34
N LYS A 151 -6.05 -23.07 2.62
CA LYS A 151 -5.40 -22.43 3.77
C LYS A 151 -4.54 -23.45 4.51
N GLU A 152 -3.22 -23.26 4.49
CA GLU A 152 -2.24 -24.12 5.16
C GLU A 152 -1.65 -23.41 6.39
N PHE A 153 -1.62 -24.12 7.52
CA PHE A 153 -1.07 -23.66 8.79
C PHE A 153 -0.05 -24.67 9.34
N ILE A 154 1.08 -24.19 9.84
CA ILE A 154 2.05 -24.98 10.62
C ILE A 154 1.77 -24.70 12.09
N VAL A 155 1.50 -25.77 12.86
CA VAL A 155 1.12 -25.68 14.27
C VAL A 155 2.00 -26.57 15.15
N LYS A 156 2.37 -26.05 16.33
CA LYS A 156 3.03 -26.80 17.40
C LYS A 156 2.03 -26.92 18.57
N PRO A 157 1.24 -28.00 18.65
CA PRO A 157 0.16 -28.10 19.63
C PRO A 157 0.74 -28.18 21.06
N LYS A 158 0.18 -27.39 21.99
CA LYS A 158 0.57 -27.37 23.41
C LYS A 158 0.07 -28.61 24.16
N ASP A 159 -1.08 -29.12 23.76
CA ASP A 159 -1.71 -30.36 24.22
C ASP A 159 -1.48 -31.49 23.20
N ASP A 160 -1.75 -32.74 23.57
CA ASP A 160 -1.73 -33.92 22.67
C ASP A 160 -2.92 -33.96 21.68
N LYS A 161 -3.37 -32.79 21.20
CA LYS A 161 -4.53 -32.63 20.31
C LYS A 161 -4.37 -31.45 19.35
N VAL A 162 -5.02 -31.54 18.20
CA VAL A 162 -5.33 -30.38 17.33
C VAL A 162 -6.84 -30.16 17.34
N GLU A 163 -7.27 -28.95 17.69
CA GLU A 163 -8.67 -28.52 17.73
C GLU A 163 -8.91 -27.41 16.71
N ILE A 164 -9.88 -27.60 15.81
CA ILE A 164 -10.25 -26.65 14.76
C ILE A 164 -11.70 -26.24 14.99
N LEU A 165 -11.93 -24.97 15.35
CA LEU A 165 -13.22 -24.43 15.75
C LEU A 165 -13.77 -23.49 14.66
N PHE A 166 -14.94 -23.82 14.11
CA PHE A 166 -15.68 -22.99 13.15
C PHE A 166 -16.76 -22.19 13.90
N LYS A 167 -16.77 -20.87 13.72
CA LYS A 167 -17.67 -19.92 14.42
C LYS A 167 -18.42 -19.05 13.40
N PRO A 168 -19.67 -19.39 13.05
CA PRO A 168 -20.51 -18.60 12.14
C PRO A 168 -20.81 -17.19 12.65
N MET A 169 -20.94 -16.23 11.74
CA MET A 169 -21.09 -14.81 12.03
C MET A 169 -22.04 -14.07 11.06
N GLY A 170 -22.33 -12.80 11.37
CA GLY A 170 -23.07 -11.89 10.51
C GLY A 170 -24.53 -12.29 10.22
N LYS A 171 -25.03 -11.84 9.07
CA LYS A 171 -26.43 -12.08 8.65
C LYS A 171 -26.64 -13.43 7.95
N SER A 172 -25.60 -14.06 7.44
CA SER A 172 -25.69 -15.40 6.84
C SER A 172 -25.79 -16.49 7.91
N GLY A 173 -25.09 -16.33 9.04
CA GLY A 173 -25.25 -17.22 10.19
C GLY A 173 -24.75 -18.65 9.97
N PHE A 174 -23.97 -18.88 8.90
CA PHE A 174 -23.30 -20.16 8.65
C PHE A 174 -21.86 -19.98 8.17
N GLY A 175 -21.05 -21.01 8.42
CA GLY A 175 -19.74 -21.23 7.80
C GLY A 175 -19.66 -22.64 7.22
N PHE A 176 -18.61 -22.95 6.46
CA PHE A 176 -18.47 -24.25 5.80
C PHE A 176 -17.01 -24.68 5.62
N VAL A 177 -16.80 -25.95 5.26
CA VAL A 177 -15.51 -26.51 4.83
C VAL A 177 -15.75 -27.71 3.91
N ASN A 178 -14.90 -27.91 2.90
CA ASN A 178 -14.99 -29.02 1.94
C ASN A 178 -14.07 -30.18 2.33
N ALA A 179 -12.88 -29.89 2.86
CA ALA A 179 -11.97 -30.90 3.39
C ALA A 179 -10.99 -30.33 4.43
N ILE A 180 -10.45 -31.23 5.25
CA ILE A 180 -9.45 -30.93 6.27
C ILE A 180 -8.31 -31.96 6.17
N GLU A 181 -7.06 -31.50 6.12
CA GLU A 181 -5.87 -32.34 6.32
C GLU A 181 -5.23 -31.95 7.66
N VAL A 182 -4.92 -32.92 8.53
CA VAL A 182 -4.10 -32.72 9.73
C VAL A 182 -3.09 -33.86 9.84
N PHE A 183 -1.79 -33.56 9.72
CA PHE A 183 -0.75 -34.59 9.73
C PHE A 183 0.56 -34.13 10.38
N SER A 184 1.33 -35.08 10.93
CA SER A 184 2.64 -34.80 11.54
C SER A 184 3.65 -34.27 10.50
N ALA A 185 4.45 -33.29 10.88
CA ALA A 185 5.60 -32.83 10.10
C ALA A 185 6.93 -33.29 10.74
N PRO A 186 8.07 -33.18 10.04
CA PRO A 186 9.40 -33.22 10.65
C PRO A 186 9.60 -32.04 11.62
N ASP A 187 10.39 -32.23 12.67
CA ASP A 187 10.59 -31.19 13.71
C ASP A 187 11.71 -30.19 13.34
N ASP A 188 12.52 -30.52 12.35
CA ASP A 188 13.48 -29.64 11.69
C ASP A 188 12.85 -28.71 10.64
N LEU A 189 11.60 -28.97 10.23
CA LEU A 189 10.91 -28.26 9.14
C LEU A 189 10.91 -26.74 9.37
N ILE A 190 10.60 -26.28 10.58
CA ILE A 190 10.84 -24.90 11.02
C ILE A 190 11.54 -24.97 12.38
N LYS A 191 12.69 -24.31 12.53
CA LYS A 191 13.49 -24.35 13.75
C LYS A 191 13.12 -23.16 14.65
N ASP A 192 12.91 -23.40 15.95
CA ASP A 192 12.59 -22.37 16.96
C ASP A 192 13.77 -21.42 17.28
N GLU A 193 14.93 -21.63 16.64
CA GLU A 193 16.16 -20.86 16.78
C GLU A 193 16.83 -20.64 15.42
N GLY A 194 17.60 -19.55 15.28
CA GLY A 194 18.41 -19.25 14.10
C GLY A 194 17.80 -18.25 13.11
N ALA A 195 16.49 -17.96 13.24
CA ALA A 195 15.83 -16.91 12.45
C ALA A 195 16.39 -15.51 12.79
N LYS A 196 16.51 -14.64 11.79
CA LYS A 196 17.02 -13.27 11.94
C LYS A 196 15.90 -12.24 11.82
N TYR A 197 15.73 -11.37 12.80
CA TYR A 197 14.86 -10.21 12.66
C TYR A 197 15.56 -9.12 11.84
N VAL A 198 14.86 -8.56 10.85
CA VAL A 198 15.38 -7.53 9.94
C VAL A 198 14.49 -6.30 10.03
N SER A 199 15.05 -5.20 10.56
CA SER A 199 14.42 -3.87 10.61
C SER A 199 15.19 -2.88 9.71
N SER A 200 14.73 -1.63 9.68
CA SER A 200 15.41 -0.53 8.98
C SER A 200 16.69 -0.03 9.67
N SER A 201 16.97 -0.47 10.90
CA SER A 201 18.14 -0.03 11.69
C SER A 201 19.03 -1.17 12.19
N THR A 202 18.50 -2.40 12.30
CA THR A 202 19.16 -3.52 12.98
C THR A 202 18.85 -4.87 12.32
N VAL A 203 19.85 -5.75 12.25
CA VAL A 203 19.65 -7.18 12.00
C VAL A 203 20.06 -7.95 13.25
N GLU A 204 19.10 -8.60 13.90
CA GLU A 204 19.30 -9.25 15.21
C GLU A 204 18.88 -10.73 15.16
N ALA A 205 19.36 -11.53 16.11
CA ALA A 205 18.85 -12.88 16.30
C ALA A 205 17.43 -12.81 16.88
N PHE A 206 16.44 -13.39 16.20
CA PHE A 206 15.07 -13.35 16.67
C PHE A 206 14.85 -14.22 17.90
N GLN A 207 13.84 -13.89 18.70
CA GLN A 207 13.60 -14.49 20.00
C GLN A 207 13.35 -16.02 19.90
N LYS A 208 14.09 -16.78 20.71
CA LYS A 208 13.94 -18.24 20.81
C LYS A 208 12.51 -18.64 21.17
N GLY A 209 11.98 -19.68 20.52
CA GLY A 209 10.70 -20.29 20.89
C GLY A 209 9.46 -19.71 20.20
N PHE A 210 9.61 -18.91 19.13
CA PHE A 210 8.49 -18.23 18.49
C PHE A 210 7.44 -19.17 17.85
N LEU A 211 7.78 -20.41 17.48
CA LEU A 211 6.83 -21.42 17.00
C LEU A 211 6.07 -22.08 18.17
N SER A 212 6.60 -21.97 19.38
CA SER A 212 5.97 -22.45 20.61
C SER A 212 4.94 -21.45 21.17
N SER A 213 4.87 -20.24 20.59
CA SER A 213 3.94 -19.17 20.98
C SER A 213 2.98 -18.73 19.87
N ASN A 214 3.23 -19.09 18.60
CA ASN A 214 2.48 -18.60 17.44
C ASN A 214 2.19 -19.73 16.42
N ILE A 215 1.16 -19.55 15.61
CA ILE A 215 0.87 -20.40 14.43
C ILE A 215 1.43 -19.70 13.18
N LEU A 216 1.92 -20.46 12.19
CA LEU A 216 2.31 -19.89 10.89
C LEU A 216 1.23 -20.19 9.83
N GLU A 217 0.58 -19.17 9.25
CA GLU A 217 -0.22 -19.31 8.03
C GLU A 217 0.70 -19.18 6.81
N VAL A 218 0.74 -20.17 5.92
CA VAL A 218 1.55 -20.08 4.69
C VAL A 218 0.80 -19.24 3.66
N VAL A 219 1.40 -18.12 3.26
CA VAL A 219 0.80 -17.13 2.34
C VAL A 219 1.33 -17.30 0.92
N HIS A 220 2.65 -17.53 0.76
CA HIS A 220 3.29 -17.81 -0.53
C HIS A 220 4.30 -18.93 -0.42
N ARG A 221 4.45 -19.71 -1.50
CA ARG A 221 5.43 -20.78 -1.67
C ARG A 221 5.87 -20.84 -3.13
N ILE A 222 7.04 -20.29 -3.41
CA ILE A 222 7.52 -19.97 -4.76
C ILE A 222 8.70 -20.86 -5.14
N ASN A 223 8.63 -21.48 -6.33
CA ASN A 223 9.76 -22.14 -6.97
C ASN A 223 10.45 -21.14 -7.93
N VAL A 224 11.69 -20.75 -7.62
CA VAL A 224 12.36 -19.60 -8.26
C VAL A 224 13.22 -20.08 -9.43
N GLY A 225 12.95 -19.55 -10.63
CA GLY A 225 13.43 -20.11 -11.90
C GLY A 225 12.63 -21.34 -12.38
N GLY A 226 11.58 -21.72 -11.64
CA GLY A 226 10.78 -22.91 -11.90
C GLY A 226 9.67 -22.68 -12.92
N LEU A 227 9.90 -23.04 -14.19
CA LEU A 227 8.93 -22.88 -15.31
C LEU A 227 7.59 -23.64 -15.15
N LYS A 228 7.44 -24.47 -14.11
CA LYS A 228 6.23 -25.27 -13.86
C LYS A 228 5.91 -25.33 -12.36
N LYS A 229 4.61 -25.25 -12.06
CA LYS A 229 4.03 -25.47 -10.73
C LYS A 229 4.38 -26.88 -10.22
N ILE A 230 5.00 -26.96 -9.04
CA ILE A 230 5.15 -28.22 -8.31
C ILE A 230 3.80 -28.53 -7.66
N THR A 231 3.25 -29.70 -7.94
CA THR A 231 1.99 -30.19 -7.38
C THR A 231 2.24 -31.12 -6.18
N PRO A 232 1.21 -31.42 -5.37
CA PRO A 232 1.32 -32.36 -4.24
C PRO A 232 1.95 -33.72 -4.57
N PHE A 233 1.80 -34.20 -5.81
CA PHE A 233 2.40 -35.44 -6.30
C PHE A 233 3.94 -35.39 -6.42
N ASN A 234 4.51 -34.19 -6.58
CA ASN A 234 5.95 -33.95 -6.78
C ASN A 234 6.65 -33.32 -5.54
N ASP A 235 5.94 -33.17 -4.41
CA ASP A 235 6.45 -32.60 -3.17
C ASP A 235 6.36 -33.59 -2.00
N THR A 236 7.39 -33.61 -1.15
CA THR A 236 7.54 -34.51 0.00
C THR A 236 6.47 -34.37 1.08
N LEU A 237 5.88 -33.18 1.24
CA LEU A 237 4.83 -32.90 2.24
C LEU A 237 3.49 -32.53 1.55
N TRP A 238 3.29 -32.99 0.31
CA TRP A 238 2.13 -32.71 -0.52
C TRP A 238 1.84 -31.21 -0.73
N ARG A 239 2.87 -30.36 -0.66
CA ARG A 239 2.76 -28.92 -0.86
C ARG A 239 2.63 -28.56 -2.34
N THR A 240 2.20 -27.33 -2.59
CA THR A 240 2.19 -26.73 -3.92
C THR A 240 3.20 -25.59 -3.96
N TRP A 241 4.10 -25.59 -4.95
CA TRP A 241 5.00 -24.46 -5.23
C TRP A 241 4.65 -23.85 -6.59
N ILE A 242 4.51 -22.52 -6.67
CA ILE A 242 4.16 -21.80 -7.91
C ILE A 242 5.39 -21.13 -8.53
N PRO A 243 5.43 -20.90 -9.86
CA PRO A 243 6.52 -20.16 -10.52
C PRO A 243 6.70 -18.74 -9.97
N ASP A 244 7.91 -18.20 -10.05
CA ASP A 244 8.23 -16.84 -9.56
C ASP A 244 7.96 -15.71 -10.55
N GLU A 245 7.66 -16.03 -11.81
CA GLU A 245 7.63 -15.08 -12.93
C GLU A 245 6.61 -13.92 -12.76
N GLU A 246 5.48 -14.16 -12.08
CA GLU A 246 4.47 -13.14 -11.81
C GLU A 246 4.85 -12.20 -10.65
N TYR A 247 5.85 -12.59 -9.83
CA TYR A 247 6.30 -11.86 -8.66
C TYR A 247 7.58 -11.04 -8.93
N LEU A 248 8.29 -11.29 -10.03
CA LEU A 248 9.47 -10.53 -10.45
C LEU A 248 9.12 -9.09 -10.82
N THR A 249 9.75 -8.12 -10.12
CA THR A 249 9.54 -6.68 -10.33
C THR A 249 10.09 -6.20 -11.68
N LEU A 250 11.17 -6.82 -12.16
CA LEU A 250 11.76 -6.61 -13.48
C LEU A 250 12.23 -7.97 -14.01
N LYS A 251 11.54 -8.52 -15.03
CA LYS A 251 11.85 -9.85 -15.57
C LYS A 251 13.24 -9.91 -16.19
N ASP A 252 13.65 -8.85 -16.90
CA ASP A 252 14.95 -8.78 -17.60
C ASP A 252 16.16 -8.80 -16.66
N ALA A 253 15.98 -8.55 -15.35
CA ALA A 253 17.04 -8.63 -14.35
C ALA A 253 17.45 -10.08 -14.01
N ALA A 254 16.62 -11.06 -14.36
CA ALA A 254 16.80 -12.47 -14.01
C ALA A 254 16.99 -13.35 -15.26
N VAL A 255 17.76 -14.43 -15.13
CA VAL A 255 17.83 -15.52 -16.11
C VAL A 255 17.61 -16.84 -15.40
N SER A 256 16.57 -17.58 -15.79
CA SER A 256 16.28 -18.86 -15.16
C SER A 256 17.34 -19.90 -15.52
N ARG A 257 17.81 -20.61 -14.50
CA ARG A 257 18.75 -21.73 -14.58
C ARG A 257 18.10 -22.98 -14.02
N SER A 258 18.45 -24.13 -14.61
CA SER A 258 18.00 -25.43 -14.15
C SER A 258 19.10 -26.47 -14.26
N ARG A 259 19.05 -27.46 -13.38
CA ARG A 259 19.95 -28.62 -13.32
C ARG A 259 19.15 -29.92 -13.29
N ASN A 260 19.74 -30.98 -13.83
CA ASN A 260 19.23 -32.35 -13.73
C ASN A 260 19.98 -33.15 -12.63
N GLY A 261 19.28 -34.11 -12.03
CA GLY A 261 19.78 -34.99 -10.96
C GLY A 261 19.21 -34.65 -9.57
N PRO A 262 19.52 -35.44 -8.53
CA PRO A 262 19.14 -35.12 -7.16
C PRO A 262 20.02 -34.00 -6.58
N ALA A 263 19.45 -33.23 -5.64
CA ALA A 263 20.21 -32.23 -4.88
C ALA A 263 21.04 -32.90 -3.76
N ASN A 264 22.19 -32.30 -3.39
CA ASN A 264 23.16 -32.89 -2.47
C ASN A 264 22.85 -32.56 -0.99
N TYR A 265 21.70 -33.02 -0.50
CA TYR A 265 21.30 -32.85 0.91
C TYR A 265 22.34 -33.41 1.89
N LYS A 266 22.53 -32.73 3.03
CA LYS A 266 23.49 -33.09 4.09
C LYS A 266 22.84 -33.09 5.46
N ASP A 267 23.32 -33.96 6.34
CA ASP A 267 22.85 -34.03 7.73
C ASP A 267 23.10 -32.71 8.47
N GLY A 268 22.05 -32.13 9.04
CA GLY A 268 22.07 -30.84 9.77
C GLY A 268 21.64 -29.62 8.95
N GLU A 269 21.79 -29.67 7.62
CA GLU A 269 21.46 -28.57 6.70
C GLU A 269 19.96 -28.60 6.30
N ALA A 270 19.63 -28.25 5.05
CA ALA A 270 18.28 -28.44 4.53
C ALA A 270 18.00 -29.94 4.23
N THR A 271 16.77 -30.37 4.46
CA THR A 271 16.26 -31.72 4.17
C THR A 271 15.34 -31.70 2.94
N ARG A 272 15.03 -32.89 2.39
CA ARG A 272 14.12 -33.06 1.24
C ARG A 272 12.68 -32.69 1.60
N GLU A 273 12.36 -32.75 2.88
CA GLU A 273 11.10 -32.35 3.49
C GLU A 273 11.03 -30.82 3.65
N ILE A 274 12.15 -30.13 3.93
CA ILE A 274 12.21 -28.66 3.93
C ILE A 274 11.89 -28.11 2.53
N ALA A 275 12.49 -28.62 1.45
CA ALA A 275 12.02 -28.41 0.09
C ALA A 275 12.48 -29.52 -0.88
N PRO A 276 11.69 -29.87 -1.91
CA PRO A 276 12.00 -30.95 -2.83
C PRO A 276 13.09 -30.55 -3.84
N ASP A 277 13.71 -31.54 -4.48
CA ASP A 277 14.80 -31.37 -5.45
C ASP A 277 14.41 -30.41 -6.58
N TYR A 278 13.14 -30.40 -6.98
CA TYR A 278 12.58 -29.48 -7.98
C TYR A 278 12.67 -27.98 -7.63
N VAL A 279 12.91 -27.62 -6.36
CA VAL A 279 13.22 -26.25 -5.93
C VAL A 279 14.72 -26.00 -6.03
N TYR A 280 15.54 -26.84 -5.39
CA TYR A 280 17.00 -26.67 -5.37
C TYR A 280 17.69 -26.93 -6.72
N ASN A 281 17.00 -27.53 -7.68
CA ASN A 281 17.45 -27.71 -9.07
C ASN A 281 17.11 -26.55 -10.00
N THR A 282 16.33 -25.55 -9.56
CA THR A 282 16.07 -24.32 -10.32
C THR A 282 16.59 -23.10 -9.57
N ALA A 283 16.91 -22.04 -10.30
CA ALA A 283 17.28 -20.75 -9.73
C ALA A 283 16.96 -19.62 -10.73
N GLN A 284 16.79 -18.40 -10.23
CA GLN A 284 17.07 -17.21 -11.05
C GLN A 284 18.54 -16.79 -10.81
N GLU A 285 19.26 -16.54 -11.89
CA GLU A 285 20.61 -15.95 -11.91
C GLU A 285 20.54 -14.47 -12.33
N MET A 286 21.47 -13.63 -11.88
CA MET A 286 21.51 -12.21 -12.25
C MET A 286 21.89 -12.00 -13.73
N ASN A 287 21.08 -11.25 -14.48
CA ASN A 287 21.24 -11.06 -15.92
C ASN A 287 22.26 -9.98 -16.31
N THR A 288 23.53 -10.17 -15.93
CA THR A 288 24.61 -9.21 -16.21
C THR A 288 25.02 -9.08 -17.68
N LYS A 289 24.44 -9.88 -18.59
CA LYS A 289 24.81 -9.92 -20.03
C LYS A 289 23.88 -9.11 -20.94
N ASN A 290 22.63 -8.87 -20.54
CA ASN A 290 21.67 -8.08 -21.32
C ASN A 290 21.47 -6.65 -20.76
N THR A 291 21.98 -6.37 -19.56
CA THR A 291 21.94 -5.01 -18.97
C THR A 291 23.09 -4.14 -19.47
N ILE A 292 22.85 -2.83 -19.54
CA ILE A 292 23.85 -1.83 -19.90
C ILE A 292 25.01 -1.88 -18.89
N GLU A 293 26.25 -1.95 -19.39
CA GLU A 293 27.45 -1.96 -18.56
C GLU A 293 27.44 -0.79 -17.56
N ASN A 294 27.76 -1.09 -16.30
CA ASN A 294 27.82 -0.17 -15.14
C ASN A 294 26.48 0.16 -14.44
N VAL A 295 25.34 -0.41 -14.81
CA VAL A 295 24.11 -0.30 -14.00
C VAL A 295 24.11 -1.34 -12.86
N ASN A 296 24.15 -0.89 -11.60
CA ASN A 296 23.89 -1.76 -10.45
C ASN A 296 22.39 -2.01 -10.31
N PHE A 297 21.97 -3.27 -10.16
CA PHE A 297 20.57 -3.66 -9.92
C PHE A 297 20.48 -4.93 -9.05
N ASN A 298 19.31 -5.18 -8.47
CA ASN A 298 19.00 -6.38 -7.69
C ASN A 298 17.81 -7.12 -8.31
N ILE A 299 17.86 -8.46 -8.39
CA ILE A 299 16.66 -9.25 -8.68
C ILE A 299 15.72 -9.08 -7.49
N THR A 300 14.44 -8.72 -7.73
CA THR A 300 13.48 -8.39 -6.66
C THR A 300 12.12 -9.03 -6.90
N TRP A 301 11.69 -9.86 -5.96
CA TRP A 301 10.36 -10.45 -5.91
C TRP A 301 9.45 -9.65 -4.98
N ARG A 302 8.24 -9.35 -5.44
CA ARG A 302 7.21 -8.62 -4.69
C ARG A 302 6.02 -9.55 -4.44
N LEU A 303 5.81 -9.93 -3.17
CA LEU A 303 4.82 -10.94 -2.80
C LEU A 303 3.69 -10.31 -1.98
N PRO A 304 2.45 -10.20 -2.51
CA PRO A 304 1.37 -9.47 -1.86
C PRO A 304 0.88 -10.19 -0.60
N VAL A 305 0.78 -9.48 0.52
CA VAL A 305 0.34 -10.03 1.82
C VAL A 305 -0.86 -9.25 2.36
N ASN A 306 -1.81 -9.93 3.00
CA ASN A 306 -2.99 -9.28 3.56
C ASN A 306 -2.68 -8.74 4.97
N PRO A 307 -2.75 -7.41 5.20
CA PRO A 307 -2.61 -6.85 6.55
C PRO A 307 -3.68 -7.42 7.49
N GLY A 308 -3.36 -7.50 8.77
CA GLY A 308 -4.24 -8.05 9.80
C GLY A 308 -3.63 -7.91 11.19
N THR A 309 -4.20 -8.57 12.19
CA THR A 309 -3.88 -8.42 13.63
C THR A 309 -2.53 -9.02 14.06
N SER A 310 -1.53 -9.02 13.18
CA SER A 310 -0.22 -9.61 13.42
C SER A 310 0.80 -9.02 12.45
N ASP A 311 1.65 -8.14 12.95
CA ASP A 311 2.50 -7.25 12.14
C ASP A 311 3.79 -7.93 11.64
N LYS A 312 3.90 -9.26 11.68
CA LYS A 312 5.16 -10.00 11.41
C LYS A 312 4.99 -11.22 10.49
N TYR A 313 5.99 -11.41 9.64
CA TYR A 313 6.08 -12.49 8.65
C TYR A 313 7.44 -13.19 8.74
N LEU A 314 7.41 -14.53 8.75
CA LEU A 314 8.57 -15.37 8.51
C LEU A 314 8.81 -15.47 7.00
N VAL A 315 10.01 -15.13 6.56
CA VAL A 315 10.47 -15.22 5.18
C VAL A 315 11.60 -16.24 5.12
N ARG A 316 11.38 -17.35 4.41
CA ARG A 316 12.41 -18.37 4.17
C ARG A 316 12.94 -18.27 2.76
N MET A 317 14.24 -18.05 2.63
CA MET A 317 14.94 -18.00 1.34
C MET A 317 15.74 -19.28 1.14
N HIS A 318 15.49 -20.00 0.05
CA HIS A 318 16.14 -21.28 -0.30
C HIS A 318 17.24 -21.08 -1.32
N PHE A 319 18.39 -21.70 -1.09
CA PHE A 319 19.61 -21.56 -1.88
C PHE A 319 20.23 -22.93 -2.21
N CYS A 320 20.79 -23.07 -3.40
CA CYS A 320 21.60 -24.21 -3.82
C CYS A 320 22.50 -23.74 -4.97
N ASP A 321 23.80 -23.58 -4.70
CA ASP A 321 24.74 -23.12 -5.72
C ASP A 321 25.19 -24.29 -6.62
N PHE A 322 24.50 -24.41 -7.75
CA PHE A 322 24.90 -25.25 -8.89
C PHE A 322 25.42 -24.42 -10.09
N VAL A 323 25.66 -23.12 -9.90
CA VAL A 323 26.06 -22.17 -10.95
C VAL A 323 27.57 -21.92 -10.90
N SER A 324 28.15 -21.85 -9.70
CA SER A 324 29.61 -21.74 -9.51
C SER A 324 30.34 -23.03 -9.90
N MET A 325 31.51 -22.88 -10.52
CA MET A 325 32.41 -23.97 -10.90
C MET A 325 33.42 -24.32 -9.78
N GLY A 326 33.39 -23.59 -8.66
CA GLY A 326 34.30 -23.73 -7.53
C GLY A 326 33.85 -22.88 -6.34
N ARG A 327 34.42 -23.15 -5.15
CA ARG A 327 34.14 -22.37 -3.93
C ARG A 327 34.68 -20.94 -4.05
N TYR A 328 34.11 -20.01 -3.27
CA TYR A 328 34.52 -18.60 -3.20
C TYR A 328 34.36 -17.82 -4.53
N GLN A 329 33.52 -18.30 -5.45
CA GLN A 329 33.27 -17.65 -6.76
C GLN A 329 32.04 -16.74 -6.77
N LEU A 330 31.09 -16.97 -5.84
CA LEU A 330 29.80 -16.30 -5.77
C LEU A 330 29.64 -15.63 -4.39
N TYR A 331 29.69 -14.30 -4.38
CA TYR A 331 29.32 -13.46 -3.24
C TYR A 331 28.19 -12.55 -3.68
N PHE A 332 27.10 -12.51 -2.90
CA PHE A 332 25.95 -11.65 -3.16
C PHE A 332 25.33 -11.14 -1.85
N ASP A 333 24.55 -10.08 -1.94
CA ASP A 333 23.84 -9.49 -0.81
C ASP A 333 22.35 -9.84 -0.88
N VAL A 334 21.75 -10.13 0.28
CA VAL A 334 20.34 -10.46 0.46
C VAL A 334 19.65 -9.29 1.15
N TYR A 335 18.53 -8.84 0.58
CA TYR A 335 17.75 -7.72 1.08
C TYR A 335 16.28 -8.14 1.31
N LEU A 336 15.67 -7.59 2.36
CA LEU A 336 14.26 -7.78 2.68
C LEU A 336 13.63 -6.43 3.00
N ASN A 337 12.52 -6.10 2.34
CA ASN A 337 11.84 -4.80 2.44
C ASN A 337 12.82 -3.61 2.22
N GLY A 338 13.76 -3.77 1.28
CA GLY A 338 14.84 -2.81 1.00
C GLY A 338 16.01 -2.82 2.00
N ASN A 339 15.85 -3.43 3.18
CA ASN A 339 16.85 -3.48 4.23
C ASN A 339 17.87 -4.60 3.98
N SER A 340 19.14 -4.36 4.30
CA SER A 340 20.24 -5.32 4.08
C SER A 340 20.21 -6.43 5.14
N ALA A 341 19.74 -7.63 4.76
CA ALA A 341 19.49 -8.76 5.65
C ALA A 341 20.70 -9.70 5.82
N VAL A 342 21.49 -9.87 4.75
CA VAL A 342 22.82 -10.53 4.76
C VAL A 342 23.70 -9.83 3.74
N ARG A 343 24.93 -9.47 4.13
CA ARG A 343 25.96 -9.02 3.19
C ARG A 343 26.99 -10.10 2.93
N ASN A 344 27.57 -10.08 1.73
CA ASN A 344 28.68 -10.94 1.31
C ASN A 344 28.37 -12.44 1.56
N LEU A 345 27.15 -12.88 1.22
CA LEU A 345 26.73 -14.27 1.35
C LEU A 345 27.49 -15.14 0.35
N ASP A 346 28.41 -15.95 0.87
CA ASP A 346 29.01 -17.09 0.19
C ASP A 346 28.35 -18.38 0.70
N LEU A 347 27.68 -19.08 -0.20
CA LEU A 347 27.04 -20.37 0.08
C LEU A 347 28.07 -21.49 0.27
N SER A 348 29.20 -21.42 -0.43
CA SER A 348 30.27 -22.44 -0.38
C SER A 348 31.06 -22.41 0.93
N ALA A 349 31.08 -21.28 1.65
CA ALA A 349 31.54 -21.19 3.04
C ALA A 349 30.51 -21.68 4.07
N LYS A 350 29.24 -21.90 3.69
CA LYS A 350 28.21 -22.52 4.55
C LYS A 350 28.17 -24.03 4.35
N THR A 351 28.16 -24.49 3.10
CA THR A 351 27.96 -25.91 2.77
C THR A 351 29.26 -26.69 2.54
N ALA A 352 30.41 -26.15 2.98
CA ALA A 352 31.70 -26.78 2.79
C ALA A 352 31.73 -28.23 3.35
N PRO A 353 32.31 -29.20 2.63
CA PRO A 353 33.14 -29.04 1.43
C PRO A 353 32.39 -29.04 0.09
N ASP A 354 31.10 -29.34 0.03
CA ASP A 354 30.44 -29.69 -1.23
C ASP A 354 29.73 -28.51 -1.91
N LEU A 355 29.71 -28.54 -3.25
CA LEU A 355 28.90 -27.65 -4.08
C LEU A 355 27.49 -28.23 -4.29
N ALA A 356 26.55 -27.37 -4.68
CA ALA A 356 25.14 -27.70 -4.92
C ALA A 356 24.45 -28.47 -3.78
N VAL A 357 24.81 -28.10 -2.56
CA VAL A 357 24.14 -28.52 -1.32
C VAL A 357 22.97 -27.56 -1.04
N PRO A 358 21.76 -28.09 -0.83
CA PRO A 358 20.61 -27.33 -0.33
C PRO A 358 20.86 -26.61 1.00
N TYR A 359 20.56 -25.31 1.02
CA TYR A 359 20.69 -24.42 2.17
C TYR A 359 19.45 -23.50 2.25
N TYR A 360 19.15 -22.96 3.43
CA TYR A 360 18.09 -21.96 3.60
C TYR A 360 18.43 -20.96 4.70
N ILE A 361 17.81 -19.78 4.66
CA ILE A 361 17.90 -18.79 5.74
C ILE A 361 16.48 -18.33 6.09
N ASP A 362 16.17 -18.39 7.38
CA ASP A 362 14.92 -17.89 7.95
C ASP A 362 15.11 -16.46 8.47
N PHE A 363 14.22 -15.57 8.06
CA PHE A 363 14.16 -14.17 8.49
C PHE A 363 12.78 -13.85 9.03
N VAL A 364 12.69 -12.92 9.98
CA VAL A 364 11.43 -12.30 10.41
C VAL A 364 11.47 -10.85 9.99
N VAL A 365 10.46 -10.43 9.23
CA VAL A 365 10.22 -9.04 8.84
C VAL A 365 8.93 -8.55 9.49
N ASP A 366 8.85 -7.26 9.73
CA ASP A 366 7.55 -6.63 9.97
C ASP A 366 6.76 -6.51 8.66
N SER A 367 5.44 -6.35 8.74
CA SER A 367 4.69 -5.83 7.61
C SER A 367 4.93 -4.33 7.50
N ASP A 368 5.70 -3.93 6.50
CA ASP A 368 5.66 -2.57 5.98
C ASP A 368 4.20 -2.13 5.76
N HIS A 369 3.91 -0.83 5.78
CA HIS A 369 2.59 -0.29 5.43
C HIS A 369 2.27 -0.39 3.92
N LEU A 370 2.89 -1.34 3.22
CA LEU A 370 2.71 -1.72 1.83
C LEU A 370 2.19 -3.17 1.86
N ASP A 371 1.11 -3.49 1.15
CA ASP A 371 0.49 -4.83 1.14
C ASP A 371 1.32 -5.92 0.43
N SER A 372 2.64 -5.91 0.57
CA SER A 372 3.56 -6.85 -0.06
C SER A 372 4.92 -6.89 0.64
N VAL A 373 5.41 -8.08 0.97
CA VAL A 373 6.80 -8.30 1.37
C VAL A 373 7.69 -8.27 0.11
N HIS A 374 8.85 -7.62 0.20
CA HIS A 374 9.85 -7.59 -0.87
C HIS A 374 11.06 -8.41 -0.48
N ALA A 375 11.48 -9.34 -1.35
CA ALA A 375 12.75 -10.04 -1.22
C ALA A 375 13.63 -9.74 -2.42
N SER A 376 14.92 -9.48 -2.20
CA SER A 376 15.87 -9.21 -3.28
C SER A 376 17.20 -9.90 -3.06
N VAL A 377 17.87 -10.25 -4.16
CA VAL A 377 19.28 -10.63 -4.17
C VAL A 377 20.06 -9.71 -5.12
N GLY A 378 21.22 -9.24 -4.68
CA GLY A 378 21.96 -8.14 -5.30
C GLY A 378 23.47 -8.36 -5.30
N LYS A 379 24.17 -7.48 -6.01
CA LYS A 379 25.64 -7.43 -6.02
C LYS A 379 26.20 -7.25 -4.60
N SER A 380 27.32 -7.90 -4.30
CA SER A 380 28.12 -7.73 -3.10
C SER A 380 29.35 -6.86 -3.40
N ASP A 381 29.85 -6.13 -2.40
CA ASP A 381 31.14 -5.40 -2.48
C ASP A 381 32.36 -6.35 -2.63
N MET A 382 32.19 -7.64 -2.31
CA MET A 382 33.20 -8.68 -2.47
C MET A 382 33.18 -9.34 -3.87
N SER A 383 32.17 -9.09 -4.70
CA SER A 383 32.11 -9.60 -6.07
C SER A 383 33.16 -8.89 -6.94
N THR A 384 34.03 -9.64 -7.64
CA THR A 384 34.92 -9.02 -8.64
C THR A 384 34.09 -8.44 -9.80
N PRO A 385 34.57 -7.42 -10.53
CA PRO A 385 33.82 -6.85 -11.66
C PRO A 385 33.42 -7.86 -12.75
N THR A 386 34.16 -8.95 -12.88
CA THR A 386 33.88 -10.05 -13.82
C THR A 386 32.91 -11.09 -13.30
N ASN A 387 32.70 -11.15 -11.97
CA ASN A 387 31.94 -12.20 -11.28
C ASN A 387 30.78 -11.60 -10.46
N VAL A 388 30.23 -10.45 -10.87
CA VAL A 388 28.98 -9.93 -10.30
C VAL A 388 27.85 -10.90 -10.66
N ASN A 389 27.29 -11.57 -9.65
CA ASN A 389 26.18 -12.49 -9.80
C ASN A 389 25.44 -12.65 -8.45
N ALA A 390 24.20 -13.13 -8.49
CA ALA A 390 23.39 -13.46 -7.32
C ALA A 390 22.35 -14.52 -7.71
N ILE A 391 21.99 -15.42 -6.77
CA ILE A 391 21.02 -16.50 -7.04
C ILE A 391 19.97 -16.63 -5.94
N LEU A 392 18.79 -17.15 -6.31
CA LEU A 392 17.76 -17.65 -5.40
C LEU A 392 17.06 -18.86 -6.03
N ASN A 393 16.74 -19.89 -5.24
CA ASN A 393 16.16 -21.16 -5.71
C ASN A 393 14.69 -21.34 -5.27
N GLY A 394 14.29 -20.76 -4.14
CA GLY A 394 12.91 -20.83 -3.65
C GLY A 394 12.63 -19.80 -2.56
N LEU A 395 11.35 -19.53 -2.31
CA LEU A 395 10.91 -18.51 -1.34
C LEU A 395 9.57 -18.92 -0.69
N GLU A 396 9.54 -19.01 0.64
CA GLU A 396 8.28 -19.16 1.41
C GLU A 396 8.01 -17.89 2.23
N ILE A 397 6.74 -17.45 2.26
CA ILE A 397 6.26 -16.34 3.10
C ILE A 397 5.17 -16.89 4.03
N MET A 398 5.38 -16.79 5.34
CA MET A 398 4.46 -17.32 6.35
C MET A 398 4.11 -16.24 7.38
N LYS A 399 2.82 -15.97 7.57
CA LYS A 399 2.30 -14.98 8.51
C LYS A 399 2.29 -15.54 9.93
N MET A 400 2.81 -14.79 10.90
CA MET A 400 2.86 -15.22 12.30
C MET A 400 1.55 -14.84 13.03
N ILE A 401 0.71 -15.82 13.33
CA ILE A 401 -0.56 -15.62 14.06
C ILE A 401 -0.31 -15.79 15.56
N ASN A 402 -0.42 -14.70 16.30
CA ASN A 402 -0.18 -14.64 17.75
C ASN A 402 -1.40 -15.10 18.56
N GLU A 403 -1.17 -15.52 19.81
CA GLU A 403 -2.21 -15.97 20.74
C GLU A 403 -3.09 -14.80 21.22
N THR A 404 -4.19 -14.53 20.50
CA THR A 404 -5.12 -13.46 20.84
C THR A 404 -5.95 -13.81 22.06
N ALA A 405 -5.88 -12.96 23.10
CA ALA A 405 -6.61 -13.11 24.36
C ALA A 405 -8.12 -12.82 24.20
N LEU A 406 -8.81 -13.65 23.42
CA LEU A 406 -10.26 -13.60 23.25
C LEU A 406 -10.94 -14.00 24.57
N ASN A 407 -11.61 -13.03 25.21
CA ASN A 407 -12.48 -13.26 26.35
C ASN A 407 -13.67 -14.16 25.94
N LEU A 408 -13.51 -15.48 26.09
CA LEU A 408 -14.51 -16.50 25.78
C LEU A 408 -15.63 -16.58 26.85
N THR A 409 -16.27 -15.45 27.13
CA THR A 409 -17.62 -15.44 27.68
C THR A 409 -18.61 -15.78 26.57
N GLY A 410 -19.30 -16.91 26.56
CA GLY A 410 -19.34 -17.97 27.56
C GLY A 410 -20.63 -18.79 27.41
N GLY A 411 -20.80 -19.44 26.25
CA GLY A 411 -22.07 -20.00 25.81
C GLY A 411 -22.50 -21.30 26.50
N SER A 412 -23.09 -21.20 27.69
CA SER A 412 -23.87 -22.25 28.37
C SER A 412 -23.13 -23.54 28.78
N SER A 413 -22.86 -23.66 30.09
CA SER A 413 -23.15 -24.91 30.81
C SER A 413 -24.22 -24.62 31.90
N LYS A 414 -25.14 -25.55 32.13
CA LYS A 414 -26.30 -25.34 33.03
C LYS A 414 -25.88 -25.50 34.50
N ILE A 415 -26.16 -24.51 35.34
CA ILE A 415 -26.04 -24.60 36.81
C ILE A 415 -27.37 -24.18 37.45
N ASN A 416 -27.76 -24.85 38.55
CA ASN A 416 -29.10 -24.73 39.14
C ASN A 416 -29.33 -23.39 39.87
N VAL A 417 -30.35 -22.66 39.44
CA VAL A 417 -30.67 -21.27 39.87
C VAL A 417 -31.05 -21.14 41.36
N LYS A 418 -31.41 -22.22 42.05
CA LYS A 418 -31.99 -22.19 43.41
C LYS A 418 -31.01 -21.94 44.58
N VAL A 419 -29.71 -21.78 44.33
CA VAL A 419 -28.71 -21.49 45.40
C VAL A 419 -28.20 -20.04 45.37
N LEU A 420 -28.21 -19.38 44.20
CA LEU A 420 -27.60 -18.04 44.04
C LEU A 420 -28.38 -16.92 44.75
N VAL A 421 -29.69 -17.09 44.92
CA VAL A 421 -30.59 -16.07 45.52
C VAL A 421 -30.22 -15.76 46.97
N GLY A 422 -29.67 -16.71 47.73
CA GLY A 422 -29.32 -16.51 49.14
C GLY A 422 -28.07 -15.63 49.36
N SER A 423 -27.08 -15.70 48.46
CA SER A 423 -25.78 -15.04 48.67
C SER A 423 -25.80 -13.55 48.29
N ILE A 424 -26.58 -13.18 47.27
CA ILE A 424 -26.65 -11.78 46.80
C ILE A 424 -27.29 -10.87 47.87
N ALA A 425 -28.31 -11.36 48.58
CA ALA A 425 -28.95 -10.61 49.67
C ALA A 425 -27.96 -10.30 50.83
N GLY A 426 -27.15 -11.27 51.24
CA GLY A 426 -26.13 -11.08 52.28
C GLY A 426 -25.02 -10.11 51.86
N GLY A 427 -24.56 -10.22 50.61
CA GLY A 427 -23.53 -9.33 50.05
C GLY A 427 -23.97 -7.87 50.01
N PHE A 428 -25.21 -7.59 49.59
CA PHE A 428 -25.76 -6.23 49.60
C PHE A 428 -25.87 -5.63 51.01
N VAL A 429 -26.30 -6.42 52.01
CA VAL A 429 -26.36 -5.96 53.42
C VAL A 429 -24.95 -5.62 53.94
N PHE A 430 -23.96 -6.48 53.70
CA PHE A 430 -22.58 -6.23 54.14
C PHE A 430 -21.98 -4.99 53.45
N LEU A 431 -22.17 -4.83 52.14
CA LEU A 431 -21.71 -3.67 51.38
C LEU A 431 -22.41 -2.38 51.85
N SER A 432 -23.71 -2.43 52.16
CA SER A 432 -24.43 -1.31 52.78
C SER A 432 -23.83 -0.91 54.14
N PHE A 433 -23.47 -1.87 55.00
CA PHE A 433 -22.81 -1.57 56.28
C PHE A 433 -21.43 -0.94 56.10
N VAL A 434 -20.62 -1.40 55.13
CA VAL A 434 -19.32 -0.80 54.82
C VAL A 434 -19.48 0.63 54.30
N ILE A 435 -20.44 0.88 53.40
CA ILE A 435 -20.75 2.23 52.90
C ILE A 435 -21.25 3.14 54.03
N LEU A 436 -22.11 2.64 54.92
CA LEU A 436 -22.56 3.37 56.12
C LEU A 436 -21.41 3.72 57.07
N ALA A 437 -20.44 2.83 57.27
CA ALA A 437 -19.26 3.10 58.08
C ALA A 437 -18.38 4.20 57.48
N ILE A 438 -18.10 4.14 56.18
CA ILE A 438 -17.35 5.19 55.44
C ILE A 438 -18.10 6.53 55.49
N PHE A 439 -19.43 6.51 55.34
CA PHE A 439 -20.26 7.71 55.42
C PHE A 439 -20.29 8.31 56.84
N PHE A 440 -20.25 7.48 57.89
CA PHE A 440 -20.10 7.93 59.28
C PHE A 440 -18.74 8.59 59.55
N LEU A 441 -17.65 8.05 58.97
CA LEU A 441 -16.31 8.62 59.10
C LEU A 441 -16.22 10.00 58.42
N LEU A 442 -16.73 10.13 57.19
CA LEU A 442 -16.69 11.40 56.45
C LEU A 442 -17.62 12.46 57.03
N LYS A 443 -18.81 12.08 57.53
CA LYS A 443 -19.81 13.04 58.04
C LYS A 443 -19.51 13.60 59.43
N ARG A 444 -18.39 13.24 60.06
CA ARG A 444 -17.93 13.87 61.33
C ARG A 444 -17.26 15.25 61.14
N ARG A 445 -17.05 15.72 59.90
CA ARG A 445 -16.71 17.13 59.61
C ARG A 445 -17.91 17.92 59.05
N ASN A 446 -18.71 18.47 59.96
CA ASN A 446 -19.60 19.67 59.86
C ASN A 446 -20.59 19.79 58.65
N LYS A 447 -21.89 20.10 58.80
CA LYS A 447 -22.56 21.19 59.57
C LYS A 447 -22.27 22.56 58.93
N GLU A 448 -23.21 23.33 58.36
CA GLU A 448 -24.68 23.24 58.34
C GLU A 448 -25.34 23.94 57.10
N ARG A 449 -26.62 23.62 56.82
CA ARG A 449 -27.80 24.47 56.46
C ARG A 449 -27.60 25.89 55.86
N LYS A 450 -28.45 26.46 54.98
CA LYS A 450 -29.90 26.36 54.59
C LYS A 450 -30.00 26.86 53.10
N LEU A 451 -30.98 26.71 52.20
CA LEU A 451 -32.38 26.22 52.08
C LEU A 451 -33.14 27.20 51.12
N LYS A 452 -33.45 26.75 49.88
CA LYS A 452 -34.60 27.04 48.93
C LYS A 452 -35.37 28.40 48.93
N PRO A 453 -36.00 28.87 47.80
CA PRO A 453 -36.82 28.07 46.86
C PRO A 453 -36.87 28.50 45.35
N ALA A 454 -37.66 27.74 44.54
CA ALA A 454 -38.30 28.11 43.23
C ALA A 454 -37.38 28.47 42.01
N GLU A 455 -37.73 28.37 40.71
CA GLU A 455 -38.75 27.67 39.86
C GLU A 455 -38.48 28.01 38.35
N THR A 456 -39.17 27.61 37.24
CA THR A 456 -40.37 26.78 36.95
C THR A 456 -40.40 26.24 35.47
N TRP A 457 -40.96 25.02 35.24
CA TRP A 457 -41.56 24.44 33.99
C TRP A 457 -40.75 24.32 32.66
N SER A 458 -41.44 24.07 31.53
CA SER A 458 -41.01 23.18 30.41
C SER A 458 -41.36 23.64 28.97
N SER A 459 -40.91 22.83 27.98
CA SER A 459 -41.49 22.56 26.63
C SER A 459 -41.32 23.54 25.43
N LEU A 460 -40.85 22.93 24.31
CA LEU A 460 -41.22 23.02 22.86
C LEU A 460 -42.42 23.93 22.46
N PRO A 461 -42.55 24.49 21.20
CA PRO A 461 -42.39 23.73 19.93
C PRO A 461 -42.07 24.44 18.55
N VAL A 462 -41.64 23.61 17.58
CA VAL A 462 -42.06 23.43 16.14
C VAL A 462 -42.58 24.59 15.24
N TYR A 463 -42.00 24.75 14.03
CA TYR A 463 -42.59 24.68 12.65
C TYR A 463 -41.41 24.85 11.62
N ALA A 464 -41.18 24.08 10.54
CA ALA A 464 -41.96 23.55 9.39
C ALA A 464 -42.32 24.61 8.31
N GLY A 465 -42.18 24.37 6.99
CA GLY A 465 -41.62 23.19 6.29
C GLY A 465 -41.76 23.23 4.74
N ASN A 466 -41.48 22.09 4.09
CA ASN A 466 -41.89 21.59 2.75
C ASN A 466 -42.19 22.51 1.54
N SER A 467 -41.72 22.06 0.37
CA SER A 467 -42.61 21.74 -0.78
C SER A 467 -41.96 20.77 -1.78
N SER A 468 -42.76 20.19 -2.69
CA SER A 468 -42.41 19.04 -3.52
C SER A 468 -43.12 19.07 -4.89
N SER A 469 -42.60 18.34 -5.89
CA SER A 469 -43.33 18.01 -7.12
C SER A 469 -43.16 16.54 -7.54
N LYS A 470 -44.11 16.02 -8.33
CA LYS A 470 -44.15 14.65 -8.88
C LYS A 470 -44.50 14.70 -10.37
N VAL A 471 -43.90 13.80 -11.17
CA VAL A 471 -44.41 13.34 -12.48
C VAL A 471 -44.15 11.83 -12.58
N SER A 472 -44.94 11.10 -13.36
CA SER A 472 -45.04 9.63 -13.34
C SER A 472 -44.29 8.90 -14.47
N GLU A 473 -43.54 7.87 -14.06
CA GLU A 473 -43.57 6.48 -14.56
C GLU A 473 -43.58 6.18 -16.08
N GLY A 474 -42.58 5.38 -16.51
CA GLY A 474 -42.52 4.75 -17.84
C GLY A 474 -41.48 3.61 -17.85
N THR A 475 -41.88 2.41 -18.30
CA THR A 475 -41.16 1.15 -18.05
C THR A 475 -40.14 0.77 -19.13
N ILE A 476 -38.86 0.62 -18.77
CA ILE A 476 -37.85 -0.17 -19.50
C ILE A 476 -37.01 -0.99 -18.48
N THR A 477 -36.44 -2.10 -18.92
CA THR A 477 -35.92 -3.21 -18.11
C THR A 477 -34.44 -3.11 -17.66
N ALA A 478 -34.17 -3.81 -16.55
CA ALA A 478 -32.88 -4.39 -16.12
C ALA A 478 -31.70 -3.46 -15.75
N GLY A 479 -30.84 -3.97 -14.85
CA GLY A 479 -29.49 -3.43 -14.62
C GLY A 479 -29.27 -2.80 -13.23
N SER A 480 -28.29 -3.36 -12.50
CA SER A 480 -27.71 -2.86 -11.26
C SER A 480 -27.54 -1.32 -11.20
N ARG A 481 -28.05 -0.68 -10.14
CA ARG A 481 -27.75 0.71 -9.80
C ARG A 481 -27.07 0.84 -8.44
N SER A 482 -25.78 1.16 -8.48
CA SER A 482 -25.03 1.76 -7.37
C SER A 482 -25.19 3.30 -7.41
N PRO A 483 -25.18 4.04 -6.29
CA PRO A 483 -25.52 5.47 -6.28
C PRO A 483 -24.57 6.41 -7.03
N TYR A 484 -23.39 5.94 -7.44
CA TYR A 484 -22.27 6.81 -7.85
C TYR A 484 -22.20 7.19 -9.35
N THR A 485 -23.15 6.77 -10.19
CA THR A 485 -23.02 6.87 -11.67
C THR A 485 -23.40 8.21 -12.29
N ASN A 486 -24.26 9.02 -11.65
CA ASN A 486 -25.01 10.05 -12.37
C ASN A 486 -24.16 11.25 -12.87
N ALA A 487 -23.09 11.63 -12.17
CA ALA A 487 -22.21 12.72 -12.61
C ALA A 487 -21.36 12.32 -13.83
N ASN A 488 -20.81 11.11 -13.83
CA ASN A 488 -19.90 10.63 -14.87
C ASN A 488 -20.58 10.41 -16.23
N LEU A 489 -21.91 10.23 -16.27
CA LEU A 489 -22.68 10.09 -17.51
C LEU A 489 -22.88 11.41 -18.26
N ALA A 490 -22.91 12.55 -17.55
CA ALA A 490 -23.18 13.86 -18.14
C ALA A 490 -21.97 14.47 -18.90
N LEU A 491 -20.78 13.89 -18.74
CA LEU A 491 -19.53 14.35 -19.36
C LEU A 491 -19.06 13.47 -20.53
N LYS A 492 -19.89 12.51 -21.01
CA LYS A 492 -19.53 11.68 -22.16
C LYS A 492 -19.76 12.42 -23.48
N ILE A 493 -18.70 12.55 -24.27
CA ILE A 493 -18.70 13.11 -25.62
C ILE A 493 -18.53 11.96 -26.63
N SER A 494 -19.31 11.96 -27.72
CA SER A 494 -19.24 10.90 -28.74
C SER A 494 -17.93 10.95 -29.53
N PHE A 495 -17.43 9.81 -30.00
CA PHE A 495 -16.21 9.77 -30.81
C PHE A 495 -16.39 10.54 -32.13
N SER A 496 -17.60 10.55 -32.69
CA SER A 496 -17.94 11.31 -33.90
C SER A 496 -17.78 12.83 -33.73
N GLU A 497 -17.99 13.33 -32.50
CA GLU A 497 -17.85 14.74 -32.17
C GLU A 497 -16.39 15.12 -31.88
N VAL A 498 -15.63 14.23 -31.22
CA VAL A 498 -14.17 14.39 -31.08
C VAL A 498 -13.46 14.33 -32.43
N GLN A 499 -13.88 13.44 -33.33
CA GLN A 499 -13.37 13.38 -34.71
C GLN A 499 -13.70 14.67 -35.48
N PHE A 500 -14.91 15.20 -35.35
CA PHE A 500 -15.26 16.50 -35.95
C PHE A 500 -14.35 17.61 -35.41
N ALA A 501 -14.25 17.74 -34.08
CA ALA A 501 -13.53 18.83 -33.42
C ALA A 501 -12.02 18.83 -33.72
N THR A 502 -11.42 17.68 -34.00
CA THR A 502 -9.98 17.52 -34.26
C THR A 502 -9.63 17.37 -35.75
N ASN A 503 -10.58 17.62 -36.66
CA ASN A 503 -10.43 17.35 -38.11
C ASN A 503 -9.90 15.93 -38.39
N ASN A 504 -10.55 14.93 -37.76
CA ASN A 504 -10.13 13.52 -37.74
C ASN A 504 -8.69 13.31 -37.23
N PHE A 505 -8.32 14.00 -36.15
CA PHE A 505 -6.99 13.98 -35.53
C PHE A 505 -5.85 14.41 -36.48
N ASP A 506 -6.04 15.53 -37.19
CA ASP A 506 -5.01 16.10 -38.08
C ASP A 506 -3.72 16.37 -37.29
N LYS A 507 -2.58 15.87 -37.82
CA LYS A 507 -1.26 16.05 -37.22
C LYS A 507 -0.85 17.52 -37.12
N LYS A 508 -1.41 18.41 -37.94
CA LYS A 508 -1.20 19.86 -37.86
C LYS A 508 -1.79 20.51 -36.61
N LEU A 509 -2.75 19.85 -35.96
CA LEU A 509 -3.41 20.33 -34.74
C LEU A 509 -2.76 19.80 -33.45
N ILE A 510 -1.66 19.03 -33.54
CA ILE A 510 -0.94 18.53 -32.37
C ILE A 510 -0.26 19.70 -31.65
N ILE A 511 -0.66 19.92 -30.39
CA ILE A 511 -0.13 20.95 -29.49
C ILE A 511 0.77 20.38 -28.39
N GLY A 512 0.78 19.05 -28.22
CA GLY A 512 1.61 18.38 -27.23
C GLY A 512 1.71 16.87 -27.43
N SER A 513 2.73 16.26 -26.82
CA SER A 513 2.91 14.81 -26.77
C SER A 513 3.55 14.42 -25.44
N GLY A 514 3.21 13.25 -24.91
CA GLY A 514 3.70 12.78 -23.61
C GLY A 514 3.31 11.33 -23.34
N GLY A 515 3.57 10.85 -22.11
CA GLY A 515 3.41 9.43 -21.75
C GLY A 515 1.98 8.87 -21.89
N PHE A 516 0.95 9.71 -21.87
CA PHE A 516 -0.42 9.31 -22.15
C PHE A 516 -0.72 9.16 -23.65
N GLY A 517 -0.05 9.93 -24.51
CA GLY A 517 -0.30 9.98 -25.95
C GLY A 517 -0.15 11.40 -26.53
N MET A 518 -1.04 11.74 -27.47
CA MET A 518 -1.00 13.00 -28.23
C MET A 518 -2.11 13.96 -27.77
N VAL A 519 -1.79 15.26 -27.72
CA VAL A 519 -2.75 16.33 -27.41
C VAL A 519 -2.98 17.17 -28.66
N TYR A 520 -4.24 17.29 -29.07
CA TYR A 520 -4.67 18.07 -30.24
C TYR A 520 -5.43 19.31 -29.78
N LYS A 521 -5.27 20.45 -30.45
CA LYS A 521 -6.29 21.51 -30.41
C LYS A 521 -7.50 21.07 -31.22
N GLY A 522 -8.70 21.38 -30.72
CA GLY A 522 -9.94 21.19 -31.46
C GLY A 522 -10.97 22.27 -31.14
N VAL A 523 -12.08 22.25 -31.88
CA VAL A 523 -13.22 23.15 -31.68
C VAL A 523 -14.52 22.34 -31.70
N LEU A 524 -15.27 22.34 -30.60
CA LEU A 524 -16.54 21.64 -30.50
C LEU A 524 -17.64 22.34 -31.34
N ARG A 525 -18.79 21.67 -31.51
CA ARG A 525 -19.89 22.14 -32.40
C ARG A 525 -20.60 23.41 -31.91
N ASP A 526 -20.42 23.76 -30.65
CA ASP A 526 -20.84 25.01 -30.00
C ASP A 526 -19.82 26.16 -30.19
N ASN A 527 -18.69 25.88 -30.86
CA ASN A 527 -17.50 26.72 -31.00
C ASN A 527 -16.59 26.81 -29.75
N THR A 528 -16.76 25.95 -28.76
CA THR A 528 -15.83 25.86 -27.61
C THR A 528 -14.47 25.33 -28.07
N GLU A 529 -13.40 26.12 -27.90
CA GLU A 529 -12.03 25.65 -28.12
C GLU A 529 -11.59 24.67 -27.02
N VAL A 530 -11.00 23.55 -27.42
CA VAL A 530 -10.67 22.44 -26.51
C VAL A 530 -9.28 21.85 -26.74
N ALA A 531 -8.68 21.32 -25.69
CA ALA A 531 -7.51 20.45 -25.75
C ALA A 531 -7.94 18.97 -25.65
N VAL A 532 -7.62 18.17 -26.66
CA VAL A 532 -8.04 16.78 -26.81
C VAL A 532 -6.85 15.84 -26.60
N LYS A 533 -6.72 15.27 -25.40
CA LYS A 533 -5.67 14.35 -24.96
C LYS A 533 -6.09 12.90 -25.27
N ARG A 534 -5.53 12.31 -26.34
CA ARG A 534 -5.87 10.98 -26.84
C ARG A 534 -4.85 9.93 -26.40
N GLY A 535 -5.35 8.87 -25.78
CA GLY A 535 -4.58 7.72 -25.31
C GLY A 535 -3.97 6.87 -26.43
N GLY A 536 -2.86 6.20 -26.13
CA GLY A 536 -2.24 5.23 -27.04
C GLY A 536 -3.11 3.99 -27.27
N ARG A 537 -3.26 3.57 -28.55
CA ARG A 537 -4.06 2.39 -28.95
C ARG A 537 -3.46 1.03 -28.57
N SER A 538 -2.28 0.98 -27.96
CA SER A 538 -1.53 -0.25 -27.68
C SER A 538 -1.17 -0.39 -26.19
N SER A 539 -1.23 -1.63 -25.69
CA SER A 539 -0.90 -2.11 -24.33
C SER A 539 -1.89 -1.89 -23.17
N GLY A 540 -2.78 -0.90 -23.22
CA GLY A 540 -3.68 -0.58 -22.08
C GLY A 540 -3.00 0.12 -20.90
N GLN A 541 -1.69 0.39 -21.00
CA GLN A 541 -0.96 1.31 -20.15
C GLN A 541 -1.64 2.70 -20.19
N GLY A 542 -1.90 3.31 -19.03
CA GLY A 542 -2.62 4.59 -18.93
C GLY A 542 -4.11 4.48 -18.63
N LEU A 543 -4.72 3.29 -18.63
CA LEU A 543 -6.14 3.13 -18.24
C LEU A 543 -6.42 3.53 -16.77
N PRO A 544 -5.59 3.17 -15.76
CA PRO A 544 -5.78 3.64 -14.39
C PRO A 544 -5.67 5.16 -14.28
N GLU A 545 -4.73 5.77 -15.01
CA GLU A 545 -4.53 7.21 -15.08
C GLU A 545 -5.77 7.92 -15.69
N PHE A 546 -6.28 7.42 -16.83
CA PHE A 546 -7.51 7.91 -17.48
C PHE A 546 -8.72 7.88 -16.53
N GLN A 547 -8.94 6.76 -15.85
CA GLN A 547 -10.06 6.59 -14.90
C GLN A 547 -9.89 7.47 -13.65
N THR A 548 -8.66 7.65 -13.17
CA THR A 548 -8.35 8.53 -12.04
C THR A 548 -8.64 9.99 -12.39
N GLU A 549 -8.22 10.44 -13.56
CA GLU A 549 -8.40 11.82 -14.02
C GLU A 549 -9.89 12.17 -14.22
N ILE A 550 -10.68 11.27 -14.81
CA ILE A 550 -12.16 11.43 -14.89
C ILE A 550 -12.78 11.47 -13.49
N MET A 551 -12.40 10.55 -12.60
CA MET A 551 -12.94 10.44 -11.24
C MET A 551 -12.62 11.64 -10.35
N VAL A 552 -11.48 12.31 -10.58
CA VAL A 552 -11.08 13.52 -9.88
C VAL A 552 -11.79 14.74 -10.48
N LEU A 553 -11.63 14.98 -11.79
CA LEU A 553 -12.15 16.18 -12.45
C LEU A 553 -13.67 16.22 -12.58
N SER A 554 -14.39 15.09 -12.49
CA SER A 554 -15.86 15.12 -12.42
C SER A 554 -16.41 15.62 -11.06
N LYS A 555 -15.55 15.77 -10.04
CA LYS A 555 -15.92 16.18 -8.68
C LYS A 555 -15.44 17.58 -8.28
N ILE A 556 -14.43 18.14 -8.97
CA ILE A 556 -13.77 19.40 -8.59
C ILE A 556 -13.87 20.44 -9.70
N ARG A 557 -14.09 21.72 -9.31
CA ARG A 557 -14.07 22.88 -10.22
C ARG A 557 -13.55 24.10 -9.47
N HIS A 558 -12.50 24.72 -9.97
CA HIS A 558 -11.85 25.87 -9.35
C HIS A 558 -11.09 26.68 -10.41
N ARG A 559 -11.02 28.01 -10.26
CA ARG A 559 -10.40 28.92 -11.26
C ARG A 559 -8.95 28.56 -11.62
N HIS A 560 -8.22 27.98 -10.68
CA HIS A 560 -6.80 27.62 -10.82
C HIS A 560 -6.55 26.12 -11.04
N LEU A 561 -7.55 25.37 -11.52
CA LEU A 561 -7.42 23.99 -12.00
C LEU A 561 -8.01 23.90 -13.41
N VAL A 562 -7.40 23.11 -14.30
CA VAL A 562 -7.90 22.95 -15.67
C VAL A 562 -9.18 22.09 -15.67
N SER A 563 -10.27 22.63 -16.22
CA SER A 563 -11.57 21.95 -16.24
C SER A 563 -11.63 20.87 -17.33
N LEU A 564 -12.09 19.68 -16.95
CA LEU A 564 -12.55 18.67 -17.90
C LEU A 564 -13.89 19.14 -18.51
N VAL A 565 -13.93 19.28 -19.83
CA VAL A 565 -15.14 19.57 -20.62
C VAL A 565 -15.90 18.26 -20.88
N GLY A 566 -15.17 17.17 -21.14
CA GLY A 566 -15.74 15.83 -21.22
C GLY A 566 -14.71 14.74 -21.51
N TYR A 567 -15.18 13.53 -21.74
CA TYR A 567 -14.34 12.38 -22.11
C TYR A 567 -15.05 11.48 -23.12
N CYS A 568 -14.27 10.75 -23.91
CA CYS A 568 -14.77 9.72 -24.81
C CYS A 568 -14.16 8.37 -24.43
N GLU A 569 -15.01 7.34 -24.43
CA GLU A 569 -14.71 5.95 -24.09
C GLU A 569 -15.51 5.05 -25.04
N GLU A 570 -15.26 5.22 -26.34
CA GLU A 570 -15.94 4.52 -27.44
C GLU A 570 -14.90 3.88 -28.37
N GLN A 571 -15.24 2.77 -29.03
CA GLN A 571 -14.37 2.11 -30.03
C GLN A 571 -12.96 1.71 -29.52
N SER A 572 -12.77 1.55 -28.20
CA SER A 572 -11.47 1.37 -27.53
C SER A 572 -10.54 2.59 -27.55
N GLU A 573 -11.10 3.78 -27.75
CA GLU A 573 -10.40 5.06 -27.60
C GLU A 573 -10.56 5.58 -26.17
N MET A 574 -9.46 6.00 -25.55
CA MET A 574 -9.44 6.72 -24.27
C MET A 574 -9.12 8.19 -24.56
N ILE A 575 -10.08 9.10 -24.44
CA ILE A 575 -9.87 10.52 -24.77
C ILE A 575 -10.41 11.44 -23.68
N LEU A 576 -9.59 12.40 -23.26
CA LEU A 576 -9.96 13.46 -22.33
C LEU A 576 -10.02 14.79 -23.10
N VAL A 577 -11.08 15.56 -22.88
CA VAL A 577 -11.34 16.85 -23.53
C VAL A 577 -11.40 17.91 -22.45
N TYR A 578 -10.47 18.86 -22.50
CA TYR A 578 -10.36 19.97 -21.56
C TYR A 578 -10.66 21.30 -22.25
N GLU A 579 -10.82 22.36 -21.46
CA GLU A 579 -10.65 23.72 -21.96
C GLU A 579 -9.29 23.90 -22.63
N PHE A 580 -9.23 24.71 -23.70
CA PHE A 580 -7.96 25.11 -24.28
C PHE A 580 -7.23 26.10 -23.36
N MET A 581 -5.91 26.19 -23.49
CA MET A 581 -5.04 27.03 -22.64
C MET A 581 -4.05 27.75 -23.55
N GLU A 582 -4.36 29.00 -23.91
CA GLU A 582 -3.82 29.71 -25.08
C GLU A 582 -2.33 30.00 -25.00
N LYS A 583 -1.79 30.15 -23.79
CA LYS A 583 -0.36 30.38 -23.56
C LYS A 583 0.39 29.08 -23.27
N GLY A 584 -0.30 27.95 -23.09
CA GLY A 584 0.31 26.64 -22.87
C GLY A 584 1.04 26.51 -21.53
N PRO A 585 1.99 25.58 -21.39
CA PRO A 585 2.68 25.32 -20.13
C PRO A 585 3.61 26.45 -19.68
N LEU A 586 3.64 26.73 -18.37
CA LEU A 586 4.52 27.70 -17.72
C LEU A 586 5.99 27.53 -18.11
N LYS A 587 6.47 26.27 -18.20
CA LYS A 587 7.81 25.92 -18.68
C LYS A 587 8.23 26.74 -19.91
N ASN A 588 7.33 26.87 -20.89
CA ASN A 588 7.61 27.46 -22.19
C ASN A 588 7.89 28.97 -22.13
N HIS A 589 7.49 29.63 -21.04
CA HIS A 589 7.72 31.05 -20.75
C HIS A 589 8.91 31.29 -19.80
N LEU A 590 9.54 30.21 -19.34
CA LEU A 590 10.77 30.23 -18.57
C LEU A 590 11.96 29.88 -19.48
N TYR A 591 11.90 28.75 -20.20
CA TYR A 591 13.02 28.31 -21.05
C TYR A 591 12.60 27.37 -22.20
N GLY A 592 13.44 27.30 -23.23
CA GLY A 592 13.40 26.26 -24.27
C GLY A 592 12.52 26.50 -25.51
N SER A 593 11.64 27.51 -25.51
CA SER A 593 10.71 27.78 -26.63
C SER A 593 10.72 29.21 -27.19
N GLY A 594 11.61 30.09 -26.71
CA GLY A 594 11.81 31.42 -27.30
C GLY A 594 10.61 32.37 -27.21
N LEU A 595 9.64 32.09 -26.34
CA LEU A 595 8.51 32.98 -26.06
C LEU A 595 8.97 34.24 -25.32
N PRO A 596 8.19 35.34 -25.36
CA PRO A 596 8.45 36.52 -24.55
C PRO A 596 8.52 36.16 -23.05
N PRO A 597 9.52 36.66 -22.31
CA PRO A 597 9.74 36.28 -20.92
C PRO A 597 8.73 36.94 -19.98
N LEU A 598 8.28 36.18 -18.97
CA LEU A 598 7.40 36.71 -17.93
C LEU A 598 8.16 37.68 -17.02
N THR A 599 7.54 38.82 -16.71
CA THR A 599 8.01 39.76 -15.67
C THR A 599 7.92 39.12 -14.28
N TRP A 600 8.66 39.67 -13.31
CA TRP A 600 8.64 39.13 -11.94
C TRP A 600 7.24 39.18 -11.30
N LYS A 601 6.45 40.24 -11.54
CA LYS A 601 5.06 40.32 -11.06
C LYS A 601 4.21 39.18 -11.65
N GLN A 602 4.25 38.94 -12.95
CA GLN A 602 3.53 37.83 -13.57
C GLN A 602 3.98 36.47 -13.02
N ARG A 603 5.29 36.28 -12.78
CA ARG A 603 5.82 35.05 -12.17
C ARG A 603 5.29 34.83 -10.75
N LEU A 604 5.20 35.88 -9.94
CA LEU A 604 4.56 35.83 -8.61
C LEU A 604 3.06 35.51 -8.72
N GLU A 605 2.32 36.20 -9.58
CA GLU A 605 0.88 35.99 -9.80
C GLU A 605 0.57 34.56 -10.27
N ILE A 606 1.42 34.00 -11.12
CA ILE A 606 1.36 32.59 -11.56
C ILE A 606 1.62 31.64 -10.39
N CYS A 607 2.65 31.88 -9.57
CA CYS A 607 2.93 31.07 -8.38
C CYS A 607 1.76 31.11 -7.38
N ILE A 608 1.18 32.30 -7.16
CA ILE A 608 -0.01 32.52 -6.32
C ILE A 608 -1.21 31.76 -6.87
N GLY A 609 -1.44 31.81 -8.18
CA GLY A 609 -2.51 31.04 -8.85
C GLY A 609 -2.34 29.53 -8.67
N SER A 610 -1.17 28.98 -8.97
CA SER A 610 -0.86 27.57 -8.73
C SER A 610 -1.00 27.18 -7.25
N ALA A 611 -0.56 28.02 -6.32
CA ALA A 611 -0.69 27.77 -4.89
C ALA A 611 -2.16 27.75 -4.44
N ARG A 612 -3.02 28.65 -4.95
CA ARG A 612 -4.48 28.60 -4.75
C ARG A 612 -5.09 27.31 -5.31
N GLY A 613 -4.62 26.85 -6.47
CA GLY A 613 -5.03 25.58 -7.08
C GLY A 613 -4.73 24.39 -6.16
N LEU A 614 -3.46 24.23 -5.75
CA LEU A 614 -3.01 23.13 -4.89
C LEU A 614 -3.65 23.20 -3.49
N HIS A 615 -3.77 24.39 -2.88
CA HIS A 615 -4.43 24.55 -1.59
C HIS A 615 -5.89 24.08 -1.63
N TYR A 616 -6.64 24.41 -2.70
CA TYR A 616 -8.01 23.92 -2.89
C TYR A 616 -8.08 22.40 -3.08
N LEU A 617 -7.08 21.75 -3.68
CA LEU A 617 -7.01 20.28 -3.73
C LEU A 617 -6.80 19.69 -2.32
N HIS A 618 -5.87 20.26 -1.54
CA HIS A 618 -5.53 19.78 -0.21
C HIS A 618 -6.66 19.96 0.81
N THR A 619 -7.43 21.06 0.75
CA THR A 619 -8.46 21.40 1.76
C THR A 619 -9.90 21.30 1.29
N GLY A 620 -10.16 21.32 -0.03
CA GLY A 620 -11.50 21.43 -0.62
C GLY A 620 -12.34 20.14 -0.61
N SER A 621 -11.87 19.06 0.01
CA SER A 621 -12.61 17.80 0.13
C SER A 621 -12.30 17.06 1.43
N ALA A 622 -13.20 16.20 1.90
CA ALA A 622 -13.16 15.58 3.23
C ALA A 622 -11.99 14.60 3.49
N GLN A 623 -11.17 14.29 2.47
CA GLN A 623 -9.93 13.52 2.58
C GLN A 623 -8.72 14.26 1.94
N GLY A 624 -8.94 15.47 1.40
CA GLY A 624 -7.99 16.12 0.49
C GLY A 624 -7.77 15.35 -0.82
N ILE A 625 -7.11 15.99 -1.78
CA ILE A 625 -6.60 15.40 -3.02
C ILE A 625 -5.13 15.80 -3.15
N ILE A 626 -4.24 14.81 -3.28
CA ILE A 626 -2.81 15.00 -3.51
C ILE A 626 -2.55 14.87 -5.01
N HIS A 627 -1.92 15.87 -5.62
CA HIS A 627 -1.71 15.97 -7.06
C HIS A 627 -0.62 15.02 -7.58
N ARG A 628 0.47 14.87 -6.82
CA ARG A 628 1.57 13.91 -6.99
C ARG A 628 2.51 14.15 -8.19
N ASP A 629 2.13 14.98 -9.16
CA ASP A 629 2.98 15.33 -10.31
C ASP A 629 2.97 16.85 -10.61
N VAL A 630 3.27 17.65 -9.60
CA VAL A 630 3.39 19.12 -9.71
C VAL A 630 4.73 19.49 -10.34
N LYS A 631 4.69 20.24 -11.45
CA LYS A 631 5.85 20.68 -12.25
C LYS A 631 5.44 21.77 -13.24
N SER A 632 6.37 22.55 -13.78
CA SER A 632 6.10 23.64 -14.74
C SER A 632 5.41 23.21 -16.06
N THR A 633 5.47 21.94 -16.45
CA THR A 633 4.72 21.44 -17.63
C THR A 633 3.25 21.21 -17.33
N ASN A 634 2.89 21.04 -16.05
CA ASN A 634 1.55 20.71 -15.57
C ASN A 634 0.86 21.94 -14.92
N ILE A 635 1.51 23.11 -15.02
CA ILE A 635 0.91 24.42 -14.77
C ILE A 635 0.72 25.06 -16.14
N LEU A 636 -0.54 25.19 -16.57
CA LEU A 636 -0.91 25.78 -17.85
C LEU A 636 -1.40 27.23 -17.63
N LEU A 637 -1.21 28.08 -18.64
CA LEU A 637 -1.54 29.50 -18.63
C LEU A 637 -2.62 29.79 -19.67
N ASP A 638 -3.71 30.45 -19.26
CA ASP A 638 -4.78 30.89 -20.17
C ASP A 638 -4.39 32.18 -20.92
N GLU A 639 -5.25 32.66 -21.81
CA GLU A 639 -5.08 33.91 -22.56
C GLU A 639 -4.62 35.12 -21.71
N ASN A 640 -5.04 35.18 -20.44
CA ASN A 640 -4.76 36.25 -19.48
C ASN A 640 -3.58 35.92 -18.54
N TYR A 641 -2.80 34.87 -18.84
CA TYR A 641 -1.72 34.31 -18.02
C TYR A 641 -2.16 33.79 -16.63
N VAL A 642 -3.45 33.48 -16.43
CA VAL A 642 -3.91 32.88 -15.17
C VAL A 642 -3.43 31.42 -15.12
N ALA A 643 -2.69 31.09 -14.07
CA ALA A 643 -2.19 29.75 -13.86
C ALA A 643 -3.30 28.77 -13.44
N LYS A 644 -3.32 27.60 -14.10
CA LYS A 644 -4.17 26.44 -13.77
C LYS A 644 -3.34 25.15 -13.69
N VAL A 645 -3.59 24.34 -12.67
CA VAL A 645 -2.93 23.02 -12.51
C VAL A 645 -3.66 21.94 -13.32
N ALA A 646 -2.92 21.02 -13.94
CA ALA A 646 -3.40 20.02 -14.90
C ALA A 646 -2.72 18.64 -14.74
N ASP A 647 -3.26 17.62 -15.44
CA ASP A 647 -2.74 16.25 -15.53
C ASP A 647 -2.88 15.43 -14.23
N PHE A 648 -4.14 15.16 -13.85
CA PHE A 648 -4.54 14.53 -12.59
C PHE A 648 -4.46 13.00 -12.61
N GLY A 649 -3.95 12.39 -13.68
CA GLY A 649 -3.90 10.92 -13.82
C GLY A 649 -3.10 10.19 -12.73
N LEU A 650 -2.19 10.87 -12.03
CA LEU A 650 -1.43 10.32 -10.90
C LEU A 650 -2.01 10.67 -9.52
N SER A 651 -3.04 11.52 -9.46
CA SER A 651 -3.61 12.05 -8.21
C SER A 651 -4.22 10.96 -7.32
N ARG A 652 -4.34 11.26 -6.02
CA ARG A 652 -4.98 10.39 -5.01
C ARG A 652 -5.81 11.21 -4.04
N SER A 653 -6.84 10.61 -3.44
CA SER A 653 -7.33 11.11 -2.15
C SER A 653 -6.16 11.18 -1.15
N GLY A 654 -6.17 12.15 -0.26
CA GLY A 654 -5.28 12.15 0.89
C GLY A 654 -5.67 11.08 1.93
N PRO A 655 -4.98 11.05 3.09
CA PRO A 655 -5.23 10.06 4.14
C PRO A 655 -6.65 10.13 4.71
N CYS A 656 -7.14 9.02 5.24
CA CYS A 656 -8.36 9.01 6.04
C CYS A 656 -8.14 9.71 7.41
N LEU A 657 -9.21 10.01 8.13
CA LEU A 657 -9.16 10.75 9.41
C LEU A 657 -8.28 10.09 10.50
N ASP A 658 -8.06 8.78 10.41
CA ASP A 658 -7.23 7.99 11.34
C ASP A 658 -5.80 7.73 10.81
N GLU A 659 -5.44 8.29 9.64
CA GLU A 659 -4.17 8.09 8.94
C GLU A 659 -3.40 9.41 8.80
N THR A 660 -2.07 9.35 8.66
CA THR A 660 -1.20 10.54 8.49
C THR A 660 -0.64 10.71 7.08
N HIS A 661 -0.77 9.68 6.23
CA HIS A 661 -0.16 9.60 4.90
C HIS A 661 -0.86 8.50 4.08
N VAL A 662 -0.67 8.55 2.76
CA VAL A 662 -1.14 7.53 1.82
C VAL A 662 0.04 6.65 1.43
N SER A 663 0.05 5.39 1.84
CA SER A 663 1.05 4.42 1.38
C SER A 663 0.86 4.10 -0.10
N THR A 664 1.78 4.53 -0.96
CA THR A 664 1.66 4.26 -2.40
C THR A 664 3.02 4.32 -3.10
N GLY A 665 3.36 3.25 -3.83
CA GLY A 665 4.67 3.13 -4.50
C GLY A 665 4.99 4.29 -5.44
N VAL A 666 6.26 4.67 -5.50
CA VAL A 666 6.69 5.96 -6.06
C VAL A 666 6.24 6.16 -7.52
N LYS A 667 5.46 7.22 -7.72
CA LYS A 667 5.14 7.85 -9.01
C LYS A 667 5.22 9.37 -8.85
N GLY A 668 5.63 10.06 -9.92
CA GLY A 668 5.88 11.50 -10.03
C GLY A 668 7.10 11.78 -10.91
N SER A 669 7.34 13.04 -11.29
CA SER A 669 8.44 13.39 -12.21
C SER A 669 9.80 13.54 -11.52
N PHE A 670 10.82 12.92 -12.10
CA PHE A 670 12.21 13.02 -11.63
C PHE A 670 12.67 14.50 -11.61
N GLY A 671 13.36 14.89 -10.53
CA GLY A 671 13.69 16.29 -10.23
C GLY A 671 12.68 17.01 -9.34
N TYR A 672 11.41 16.63 -9.37
CA TYR A 672 10.34 17.22 -8.53
C TYR A 672 9.96 16.32 -7.34
N LEU A 673 10.31 15.03 -7.39
CA LEU A 673 10.00 14.05 -6.35
C LEU A 673 10.53 14.45 -4.96
N ASP A 674 9.60 14.52 -4.02
CA ASP A 674 9.85 14.62 -2.58
C ASP A 674 10.77 13.49 -2.06
N PRO A 675 11.90 13.81 -1.41
CA PRO A 675 12.86 12.82 -0.92
C PRO A 675 12.32 11.99 0.25
N GLU A 676 11.41 12.52 1.07
CA GLU A 676 10.75 11.74 2.13
C GLU A 676 9.78 10.72 1.53
N TYR A 677 8.91 11.15 0.62
CA TYR A 677 8.04 10.24 -0.13
C TYR A 677 8.83 9.21 -0.96
N PHE A 678 9.94 9.61 -1.59
CA PHE A 678 10.81 8.68 -2.33
C PHE A 678 11.43 7.60 -1.43
N ARG A 679 11.91 8.00 -0.23
CA ARG A 679 12.53 7.07 0.74
C ARG A 679 11.52 6.19 1.48
N LEU A 680 10.37 6.74 1.87
CA LEU A 680 9.40 6.09 2.77
C LEU A 680 8.15 5.52 2.06
N GLN A 681 7.92 5.88 0.79
CA GLN A 681 6.69 5.59 0.02
C GLN A 681 5.39 6.13 0.65
N LYS A 682 5.53 7.10 1.57
CA LYS A 682 4.45 7.80 2.28
C LYS A 682 4.12 9.09 1.53
N LEU A 683 3.02 9.09 0.76
CA LEU A 683 2.56 10.26 0.03
C LEU A 683 1.72 11.16 0.94
N THR A 684 1.98 12.47 0.93
CA THR A 684 1.26 13.48 1.72
C THR A 684 0.99 14.73 0.88
N ASP A 685 0.17 15.66 1.37
CA ASP A 685 0.07 17.03 0.83
C ASP A 685 1.45 17.71 0.78
N LYS A 686 2.31 17.43 1.76
CA LYS A 686 3.69 17.90 1.86
C LYS A 686 4.59 17.44 0.71
N SER A 687 4.20 16.40 -0.03
CA SER A 687 4.90 15.96 -1.24
C SER A 687 4.60 16.86 -2.44
N ASP A 688 3.39 17.41 -2.54
CA ASP A 688 3.08 18.47 -3.50
C ASP A 688 3.76 19.79 -3.10
N VAL A 689 3.85 20.10 -1.79
CA VAL A 689 4.56 21.29 -1.28
C VAL A 689 6.04 21.27 -1.70
N TYR A 690 6.72 20.12 -1.56
CA TYR A 690 8.10 19.97 -2.03
C TYR A 690 8.22 20.14 -3.55
N SER A 691 7.36 19.43 -4.31
CA SER A 691 7.32 19.51 -5.76
C SER A 691 7.10 20.95 -6.26
N PHE A 692 6.24 21.70 -5.57
CA PHE A 692 6.00 23.12 -5.82
C PHE A 692 7.20 24.00 -5.42
N GLY A 693 7.93 23.66 -4.36
CA GLY A 693 9.22 24.29 -4.00
C GLY A 693 10.26 24.23 -5.12
N VAL A 694 10.33 23.10 -5.86
CA VAL A 694 11.17 22.98 -7.06
C VAL A 694 10.71 23.95 -8.14
N VAL A 695 9.39 24.04 -8.39
CA VAL A 695 8.80 25.00 -9.34
C VAL A 695 9.11 26.46 -8.97
N LEU A 696 9.15 26.82 -7.68
CA LEU A 696 9.54 28.18 -7.27
C LEU A 696 10.97 28.53 -7.71
N PHE A 697 11.94 27.63 -7.51
CA PHE A 697 13.30 27.88 -8.02
C PHE A 697 13.39 27.78 -9.55
N GLU A 698 12.57 26.95 -10.20
CA GLU A 698 12.45 26.91 -11.66
C GLU A 698 11.99 28.25 -12.25
N VAL A 699 10.99 28.88 -11.61
CA VAL A 699 10.44 30.19 -11.96
C VAL A 699 11.45 31.33 -11.71
N LEU A 700 12.22 31.25 -10.63
CA LEU A 700 13.25 32.25 -10.29
C LEU A 700 14.48 32.17 -11.20
N CYS A 701 14.97 30.96 -11.48
CA CYS A 701 16.24 30.73 -12.18
C CYS A 701 16.08 30.56 -13.70
N ALA A 702 14.84 30.40 -14.20
CA ALA A 702 14.52 30.10 -15.61
C ALA A 702 15.32 28.90 -16.18
N ARG A 703 15.48 27.85 -15.36
CA ARG A 703 16.33 26.69 -15.64
C ARG A 703 15.57 25.39 -15.35
N PRO A 704 15.74 24.30 -16.12
CA PRO A 704 15.10 23.02 -15.81
C PRO A 704 15.54 22.43 -14.45
N ALA A 705 14.61 21.74 -13.79
CA ALA A 705 14.83 21.08 -12.50
C ALA A 705 15.97 20.05 -12.50
N ILE A 706 16.21 19.38 -13.65
CA ILE A 706 17.35 18.50 -13.89
C ILE A 706 17.99 18.92 -15.22
N ASP A 707 19.30 19.17 -15.21
CA ASP A 707 20.10 19.45 -16.42
C ASP A 707 21.33 18.53 -16.49
N PRO A 708 21.30 17.46 -17.30
CA PRO A 708 22.42 16.53 -17.45
C PRO A 708 23.66 17.11 -18.15
N GLN A 709 23.60 18.33 -18.71
CA GLN A 709 24.76 18.98 -19.35
C GLN A 709 25.63 19.77 -18.36
N LEU A 710 25.15 19.97 -17.12
CA LEU A 710 25.84 20.72 -16.08
C LEU A 710 26.54 19.80 -15.08
N SER A 711 27.53 20.37 -14.38
CA SER A 711 28.32 19.64 -13.38
C SER A 711 27.46 19.00 -12.29
N ARG A 712 27.92 17.90 -11.69
CA ARG A 712 27.16 17.07 -10.74
C ARG A 712 26.48 17.88 -9.63
N ASP A 713 27.19 18.84 -9.05
CA ASP A 713 26.75 19.67 -7.92
C ASP A 713 25.79 20.81 -8.34
N GLN A 714 25.55 20.95 -9.64
CA GLN A 714 24.61 21.90 -10.24
C GLN A 714 23.44 21.20 -10.95
N MET A 715 23.60 19.92 -11.35
CA MET A 715 22.67 19.14 -12.16
C MET A 715 21.23 19.16 -11.63
N ASN A 716 21.04 19.02 -10.30
CA ASN A 716 19.75 19.21 -9.65
C ASN A 716 19.57 20.68 -9.23
N LEU A 717 18.54 21.33 -9.79
CA LEU A 717 18.21 22.73 -9.51
C LEU A 717 17.88 22.97 -8.04
N ALA A 718 17.14 22.06 -7.39
CA ALA A 718 16.68 22.24 -6.02
C ALA A 718 17.86 22.23 -5.04
N GLU A 719 18.72 21.21 -5.14
CA GLU A 719 19.96 21.11 -4.35
C GLU A 719 20.86 22.34 -4.57
N TRP A 720 21.07 22.71 -5.84
CA TRP A 720 21.91 23.86 -6.21
C TRP A 720 21.37 25.19 -5.67
N ALA A 721 20.07 25.47 -5.84
CA ALA A 721 19.47 26.72 -5.41
C ALA A 721 19.45 26.84 -3.87
N ILE A 722 19.19 25.74 -3.15
CA ILE A 722 19.30 25.68 -1.69
C ILE A 722 20.72 26.02 -1.20
N LEU A 723 21.76 25.61 -1.92
CA LEU A 723 23.16 25.97 -1.59
C LEU A 723 23.47 27.47 -1.76
N TRP A 724 22.75 28.20 -2.62
CA TRP A 724 22.90 29.65 -2.78
C TRP A 724 22.04 30.44 -1.79
N GLN A 725 20.80 30.00 -1.56
CA GLN A 725 19.92 30.52 -0.52
C GLN A 725 20.58 30.43 0.87
N LYS A 726 21.16 29.28 1.24
CA LYS A 726 21.87 29.09 2.52
C LYS A 726 23.17 29.89 2.65
N LYS A 727 23.71 30.43 1.55
CA LYS A 727 24.81 31.42 1.56
C LYS A 727 24.32 32.87 1.64
N GLY A 728 23.01 33.11 1.55
CA GLY A 728 22.44 34.45 1.44
C GLY A 728 22.66 35.12 0.08
N LEU A 729 23.05 34.36 -0.95
CA LEU A 729 23.48 34.86 -2.27
C LEU A 729 22.52 34.45 -3.40
N LEU A 730 21.21 34.43 -3.11
CA LEU A 730 20.16 34.02 -4.07
C LEU A 730 20.13 34.90 -5.33
N GLU A 731 20.54 36.17 -5.19
CA GLU A 731 20.76 37.13 -6.29
C GLU A 731 21.66 36.62 -7.42
N GLN A 732 22.60 35.70 -7.12
CA GLN A 732 23.55 35.16 -8.10
C GLN A 732 22.97 34.06 -9.00
N ILE A 733 21.73 33.61 -8.74
CA ILE A 733 21.05 32.55 -9.52
C ILE A 733 19.71 32.99 -10.15
N ILE A 734 19.36 34.27 -10.02
CA ILE A 734 18.17 34.82 -10.70
C ILE A 734 18.35 34.72 -12.21
N ASP A 735 17.26 34.42 -12.93
CA ASP A 735 17.16 34.63 -14.37
C ASP A 735 17.78 35.98 -14.79
N PRO A 736 18.79 35.99 -15.70
CA PRO A 736 19.46 37.22 -16.16
C PRO A 736 18.50 38.32 -16.66
N GLN A 737 17.30 37.96 -17.09
CA GLN A 737 16.29 38.88 -17.60
C GLN A 737 15.46 39.55 -16.49
N LEU A 738 15.56 39.08 -15.24
CA LEU A 738 14.94 39.66 -14.04
C LEU A 738 15.92 40.44 -13.15
N VAL A 739 17.23 40.32 -13.39
CA VAL A 739 18.27 41.04 -12.63
C VAL A 739 17.97 42.55 -12.63
N GLY A 740 18.00 43.16 -11.45
CA GLY A 740 17.66 44.58 -11.24
C GLY A 740 16.16 44.92 -11.26
N LYS A 741 15.26 43.93 -11.43
CA LYS A 741 13.80 44.16 -11.51
C LYS A 741 13.01 43.61 -10.31
N ILE A 742 13.69 43.02 -9.34
CA ILE A 742 13.11 42.40 -8.14
C ILE A 742 13.50 43.21 -6.91
N ASP A 743 12.52 43.59 -6.07
CA ASP A 743 12.78 44.15 -4.74
C ASP A 743 13.46 43.11 -3.83
N LEU A 744 14.50 43.51 -3.12
CA LEU A 744 15.32 42.59 -2.31
C LEU A 744 14.52 41.92 -1.18
N LYS A 745 13.46 42.54 -0.66
CA LYS A 745 12.59 41.95 0.38
C LYS A 745 11.60 40.97 -0.25
N SER A 746 11.07 41.26 -1.43
CA SER A 746 10.29 40.33 -2.26
C SER A 746 11.11 39.08 -2.59
N LEU A 747 12.33 39.26 -3.12
CA LEU A 747 13.28 38.18 -3.41
C LEU A 747 13.55 37.32 -2.19
N LYS A 748 13.93 37.94 -1.06
CA LYS A 748 14.23 37.22 0.17
C LYS A 748 13.01 36.45 0.66
N LYS A 749 11.83 37.08 0.69
CA LYS A 749 10.59 36.42 1.14
C LYS A 749 10.25 35.21 0.26
N TYR A 750 10.49 35.30 -1.04
CA TYR A 750 10.31 34.21 -1.99
C TYR A 750 11.30 33.06 -1.73
N GLY A 751 12.60 33.38 -1.58
CA GLY A 751 13.66 32.42 -1.24
C GLY A 751 13.41 31.68 0.09
N ASP A 752 13.11 32.44 1.16
CA ASP A 752 12.75 31.92 2.49
C ASP A 752 11.51 31.01 2.46
N THR A 753 10.67 31.11 1.42
CA THR A 753 9.48 30.27 1.22
C THR A 753 9.83 29.01 0.43
N ALA A 754 10.56 29.14 -0.68
CA ALA A 754 11.04 28.01 -1.47
C ALA A 754 11.95 27.08 -0.66
N GLU A 755 12.81 27.64 0.21
CA GLU A 755 13.65 26.86 1.13
C GLU A 755 12.83 25.96 2.06
N LYS A 756 11.78 26.51 2.68
CA LYS A 756 10.92 25.76 3.60
C LYS A 756 10.05 24.73 2.89
N CYS A 757 9.65 24.97 1.64
CA CYS A 757 8.99 23.96 0.83
C CYS A 757 9.91 22.75 0.56
N LEU A 758 11.21 22.98 0.43
CA LEU A 758 12.22 21.96 0.09
C LEU A 758 12.90 21.31 1.30
N SER A 759 12.32 21.43 2.50
CA SER A 759 12.82 20.73 3.71
C SER A 759 12.85 19.20 3.52
N ASP A 760 13.90 18.54 4.02
CA ASP A 760 14.11 17.09 3.91
C ASP A 760 12.98 16.23 4.52
N TYR A 761 12.29 16.77 5.54
CA TYR A 761 11.15 16.15 6.23
C TYR A 761 9.88 16.96 5.95
N GLY A 762 8.77 16.28 5.64
CA GLY A 762 7.49 16.90 5.30
C GLY A 762 6.83 17.65 6.45
N VAL A 763 7.13 17.27 7.70
CA VAL A 763 6.62 17.94 8.91
C VAL A 763 7.15 19.37 9.07
N ASP A 764 8.36 19.65 8.59
CA ASP A 764 8.98 20.98 8.62
C ASP A 764 8.51 21.88 7.46
N ARG A 765 7.82 21.31 6.47
CA ARG A 765 7.30 22.05 5.31
C ARG A 765 6.01 22.79 5.68
N PRO A 766 5.78 24.00 5.13
CA PRO A 766 4.53 24.75 5.30
C PRO A 766 3.30 23.98 4.78
N SER A 767 2.08 24.42 5.08
CA SER A 767 0.91 24.05 4.29
C SER A 767 0.86 24.89 3.00
N MET A 768 0.14 24.44 1.97
CA MET A 768 -0.06 25.28 0.78
C MET A 768 -0.80 26.59 1.06
N GLY A 769 -1.52 26.70 2.19
CA GLY A 769 -2.11 27.96 2.65
C GLY A 769 -1.05 28.95 3.15
N ASP A 770 -0.06 28.47 3.92
CA ASP A 770 1.07 29.31 4.35
C ASP A 770 1.94 29.72 3.15
N VAL A 771 2.18 28.80 2.20
CA VAL A 771 2.91 29.10 0.96
C VAL A 771 2.20 30.21 0.18
N LEU A 772 0.88 30.10 0.00
CA LEU A 772 0.06 31.12 -0.65
C LEU A 772 0.20 32.48 0.05
N TRP A 773 0.00 32.55 1.36
CA TRP A 773 0.14 33.78 2.14
C TRP A 773 1.54 34.40 2.03
N ASN A 774 2.58 33.56 2.06
CA ASN A 774 3.96 34.01 1.94
C ASN A 774 4.27 34.60 0.54
N LEU A 775 3.69 34.04 -0.53
CA LEU A 775 3.82 34.53 -1.90
C LEU A 775 3.01 35.82 -2.13
N GLU A 776 1.79 35.90 -1.62
CA GLU A 776 0.98 37.13 -1.67
C GLU A 776 1.66 38.28 -0.91
N TYR A 777 2.32 38.00 0.21
CA TYR A 777 3.15 38.98 0.91
C TYR A 777 4.42 39.36 0.12
N ALA A 778 5.05 38.43 -0.61
CA ALA A 778 6.17 38.73 -1.50
C ALA A 778 5.76 39.65 -2.67
N LEU A 779 4.54 39.50 -3.20
CA LEU A 779 3.97 40.40 -4.20
C LEU A 779 3.71 41.80 -3.64
N GLN A 780 3.11 41.91 -2.44
CA GLN A 780 2.94 43.20 -1.79
C GLN A 780 4.26 43.93 -1.51
N LEU A 781 5.35 43.20 -1.23
CA LEU A 781 6.69 43.78 -1.06
C LEU A 781 7.25 44.31 -2.39
N GLN A 782 7.04 43.60 -3.51
CA GLN A 782 7.42 44.08 -4.84
C GLN A 782 6.68 45.37 -5.20
N GLU A 783 5.36 45.40 -5.01
CA GLU A 783 4.52 46.55 -5.36
C GLU A 783 4.89 47.80 -4.53
N LYS A 784 5.06 47.62 -3.21
CA LYS A 784 5.53 48.69 -2.30
C LYS A 784 7.00 49.07 -2.50
N GLY A 785 7.76 48.31 -3.29
CA GLY A 785 9.08 48.69 -3.79
C GLY A 785 8.96 49.62 -5.00
N VAL A 786 8.12 49.26 -5.97
CA VAL A 786 7.86 50.04 -7.20
C VAL A 786 7.22 51.40 -6.89
N GLU A 787 6.31 51.48 -5.91
CA GLU A 787 5.68 52.75 -5.49
C GLU A 787 6.64 53.76 -4.82
N ARG A 788 7.90 53.38 -4.54
CA ARG A 788 8.85 54.22 -3.79
C ARG A 788 9.84 55.02 -4.63
N GLU A 789 9.90 54.78 -5.94
CA GLU A 789 10.52 55.72 -6.88
C GLU A 789 9.40 56.53 -7.54
N PRO A 790 9.17 57.76 -7.05
CA PRO A 790 9.83 58.87 -7.74
C PRO A 790 10.26 60.03 -6.82
N HIS A 791 11.56 60.13 -6.53
CA HIS A 791 12.30 61.38 -6.74
C HIS A 791 13.81 61.15 -6.70
N GLU A 792 14.54 61.74 -7.65
CA GLU A 792 15.98 61.97 -7.52
C GLU A 792 16.24 63.06 -6.46
N ASP A 793 17.32 62.94 -5.68
CA ASP A 793 18.45 63.87 -5.86
C ASP A 793 19.79 63.39 -5.24
N SER A 794 20.89 64.01 -5.69
CA SER A 794 22.29 63.61 -5.45
C SER A 794 22.89 64.12 -4.12
N ILE A 795 23.95 63.45 -3.62
CA ILE A 795 25.33 64.02 -3.43
C ILE A 795 26.29 63.08 -2.65
N LYS A 796 27.39 62.70 -3.32
CA LYS A 796 28.80 62.47 -2.89
C LYS A 796 29.16 61.96 -1.47
N ASP A 797 29.69 60.73 -1.44
CA ASP A 797 31.10 60.38 -1.07
C ASP A 797 31.58 60.39 0.42
N ALA A 798 32.68 59.65 0.67
CA ALA A 798 33.57 59.60 1.84
C ALA A 798 33.16 58.89 3.18
N THR A 799 33.65 57.64 3.30
CA THR A 799 34.36 57.02 4.47
C THR A 799 33.75 56.85 5.89
N ASP A 800 34.06 55.66 6.44
CA ASP A 800 34.26 55.27 7.86
C ASP A 800 33.08 54.93 8.83
N LEU A 801 33.39 53.92 9.67
CA LEU A 801 32.65 53.36 10.82
C LEU A 801 33.26 53.91 12.14
N PRO A 802 32.74 53.56 13.35
CA PRO A 802 31.36 53.33 13.80
C PRO A 802 31.06 54.02 15.16
N LEU A 803 29.83 53.92 15.73
CA LEU A 803 29.59 53.51 17.15
C LEU A 803 28.11 53.50 17.59
N LEU A 804 27.84 52.85 18.74
CA LEU A 804 26.52 52.72 19.37
C LEU A 804 26.11 53.94 20.23
N ARG A 805 24.80 54.23 20.35
CA ARG A 805 24.04 54.07 21.64
C ARG A 805 22.53 54.44 21.63
N ALA A 806 21.79 53.62 22.39
CA ALA A 806 20.65 53.95 23.28
C ALA A 806 19.24 54.29 22.72
N ILE A 807 18.23 53.93 23.54
CA ILE A 807 16.78 54.10 23.37
C ILE A 807 16.22 54.77 24.64
N PRO A 808 15.40 55.84 24.53
CA PRO A 808 14.00 55.82 25.06
C PRO A 808 13.00 56.54 24.11
N ARG A 809 11.80 56.02 23.76
CA ARG A 809 10.58 55.62 24.51
C ARG A 809 9.53 56.74 24.74
N ILE A 810 8.31 56.53 24.19
CA ILE A 810 6.99 57.11 24.62
C ILE A 810 6.86 58.63 24.25
N SER A 811 5.72 59.26 23.89
CA SER A 811 4.25 59.06 24.02
C SER A 811 3.54 59.64 22.76
N SER A 812 2.51 59.05 22.13
CA SER A 812 1.08 58.88 22.49
C SER A 812 0.09 60.02 22.10
N ILE A 813 -0.81 59.72 21.16
CA ILE A 813 -2.23 60.14 21.06
C ILE A 813 -2.56 61.66 20.98
N GLN A 814 -3.15 62.09 19.84
CA GLN A 814 -4.51 62.66 19.82
C GLN A 814 -5.13 62.67 18.41
N SER A 815 -6.46 62.77 18.35
CA SER A 815 -7.32 62.61 17.16
C SER A 815 -8.33 63.74 17.06
N SER A 816 -8.75 64.10 15.85
CA SER A 816 -9.96 64.88 15.60
C SER A 816 -10.43 64.69 14.16
N ASP A 817 -11.66 64.22 14.01
CA ASP A 817 -12.32 63.93 12.73
C ASP A 817 -12.92 65.20 12.10
N GLN A 818 -13.16 65.17 10.77
CA GLN A 818 -14.31 65.85 10.19
C GLN A 818 -14.69 65.24 8.83
N ASP A 819 -15.99 64.95 8.68
CA ASP A 819 -16.55 64.27 7.51
C ASP A 819 -16.79 65.23 6.32
N ASN A 820 -16.94 64.64 5.13
CA ASN A 820 -18.08 64.92 4.26
C ASN A 820 -18.27 63.77 3.25
N GLU A 821 -19.53 63.47 2.93
CA GLU A 821 -19.92 62.42 2.00
C GLU A 821 -19.92 62.93 0.55
N ASP A 822 -19.52 62.10 -0.41
CA ASP A 822 -20.40 61.81 -1.54
C ASP A 822 -20.04 60.45 -2.20
N GLY A 823 -21.04 59.74 -2.72
CA GLY A 823 -20.95 58.27 -2.87
C GLY A 823 -20.91 57.73 -4.29
N ARG A 824 -20.09 56.70 -4.52
CA ARG A 824 -20.42 55.63 -5.50
C ARG A 824 -19.85 54.28 -5.07
N SER A 825 -20.61 53.23 -5.30
CA SER A 825 -20.36 51.88 -4.80
C SER A 825 -19.37 51.07 -5.67
N ASP A 826 -18.32 50.54 -5.04
CA ASP A 826 -17.70 49.27 -5.44
C ASP A 826 -17.16 48.53 -4.21
N ILE A 827 -17.32 47.20 -4.18
CA ILE A 827 -17.16 46.39 -2.96
C ILE A 827 -15.69 45.98 -2.78
N THR A 828 -14.96 46.71 -1.94
CA THR A 828 -13.58 46.38 -1.58
C THR A 828 -13.51 45.57 -0.28
N THR A 829 -13.01 44.33 -0.37
CA THR A 829 -12.93 43.39 0.76
C THR A 829 -11.71 43.58 1.68
N SER A 830 -11.00 44.71 1.58
CA SER A 830 -9.80 45.00 2.38
C SER A 830 -10.10 45.47 3.82
N GLY A 831 -11.31 45.98 4.09
CA GLY A 831 -11.63 46.62 5.38
C GLY A 831 -11.75 45.68 6.59
N VAL A 832 -11.90 44.37 6.40
CA VAL A 832 -12.26 43.43 7.48
C VAL A 832 -11.05 42.88 8.25
N PHE A 833 -9.84 42.90 7.66
CA PHE A 833 -8.66 42.25 8.25
C PHE A 833 -7.81 43.13 9.20
N SER A 834 -8.17 44.41 9.37
CA SER A 834 -7.37 45.39 10.14
C SER A 834 -7.67 45.43 11.66
N GLN A 835 -8.49 44.51 12.20
CA GLN A 835 -8.91 44.55 13.62
C GLN A 835 -8.53 43.32 14.47
N LEU A 836 -7.72 42.39 13.94
CA LEU A 836 -7.28 41.17 14.67
C LEU A 836 -5.77 41.13 14.97
N ILE A 837 -5.15 42.29 15.24
CA ILE A 837 -3.79 42.39 15.78
C ILE A 837 -3.77 43.29 17.03
N THR A 838 -4.20 42.74 18.16
CA THR A 838 -3.75 43.17 19.49
C THR A 838 -3.34 41.93 20.28
N SER A 839 -2.04 41.79 20.52
CA SER A 839 -1.44 40.66 21.21
C SER A 839 -1.31 40.96 22.71
N ASP A 840 -2.21 40.44 23.53
CA ASP A 840 -2.02 40.38 24.98
C ASP A 840 -2.90 39.26 25.58
N GLY A 841 -2.31 38.39 26.42
CA GLY A 841 -3.10 37.42 27.21
C GLY A 841 -2.79 35.93 27.06
N ARG A 842 -1.60 35.53 27.54
CA ARG A 842 -1.23 34.20 28.13
C ARG A 842 -1.79 32.92 27.49
#